data_AF-A0A7C1C5D3-F1
#
_entry.id   AF-A0A7C1C5D3-F1
#
_cell.length_a   1.000
_cell.length_b   1.000
_cell.length_c   1.000
_cell.angle_alpha   90.00
_cell.angle_beta   90.00
_cell.angle_gamma   90.00
#
_symmetry.space_group_name_H-M   'P 1'
#
loop_
_entity.id
_entity.type
_entity.pdbx_description
1 polymer ?
#
loop_
_entity_poly.entity_id
_entity_poly.type
_entity_poly.pdbx_seq_one_letter_code
_entity_poly.pdbx_strand_id
1 'polypeptide(L)'
;MIVRRILKYSFTRRFTFVLFLIFYLSETNFAYGNPQNIVPSDTVTANQDTTNLLFPFNDNTGNPYLDQQNQSPLFLKNPSNIKREIIYNPETNSYEFINKIGNFNYRPPATLDFEDYQKYEMNKNVKDYWNERSQTAGTSEGSRLIPKLYVGGEAFESIFGSNTIDIRPQGSAEVSFGILSNKRDDPTLDVRQRRNTNFDFNMNIQMNVTAKIGDKIEFKANYNTESSFNFENTLKLKYEGKEDEIIQLIEAGNVSLPLRSTLIRGSQSMFGVKTQLQFGKTTITAIYSQQQSETQSIMVQGGAQTSRFELSALDYEENKHFFLAHSFRDNYPKALATLPIVSSDVTITRVELWVTNTGPATEQNRNIIALTDLGEGNKKNIQSPYITPLPGGEIPSNLSNNELLRMDTAQLRDINTITQYMSGDPLNIGLNNYMVAGEDYVKLENARMLKESEYKINTRLGFISLNTTLNADQVLAVAVQYTVIGHDSVFQIGEFSDQGVTSPQALVLKLLKSNTLDTKVPLWDLMMKNVYPIGAYQVQREDFRFNILYSGNQEGVPTGYFSQGPSDKTGVPLIHLFGLDKLDYQMNPIPGGDGLFDFIDGAALTGGTFQSSNGRIYFTSLEPFGSYVRDSIFPNDPQWADFYAYDSL
;
A
#
# COMPACT_ATOMS: atom_id res chain seq x y z
N MET A 1 -43.01 13.84 -47.38
CA MET A 1 -41.60 14.28 -47.58
C MET A 1 -41.36 15.78 -47.29
N ILE A 2 -42.27 16.48 -46.58
CA ILE A 2 -42.14 17.94 -46.29
C ILE A 2 -41.90 18.23 -44.79
N VAL A 3 -42.24 17.30 -43.89
CA VAL A 3 -42.04 17.46 -42.43
C VAL A 3 -40.57 17.24 -41.99
N ARG A 4 -39.75 16.59 -42.82
CA ARG A 4 -38.33 16.32 -42.53
C ARG A 4 -37.38 17.50 -42.79
N ARG A 5 -37.85 18.56 -43.47
CA ARG A 5 -37.02 19.73 -43.84
C ARG A 5 -37.15 20.92 -42.89
N ILE A 6 -38.25 21.04 -42.14
CA ILE A 6 -38.53 22.18 -41.25
C ILE A 6 -37.89 21.98 -39.86
N LEU A 7 -37.89 20.75 -39.33
CA LEU A 7 -37.24 20.43 -38.04
C LEU A 7 -35.70 20.46 -38.08
N LYS A 8 -35.10 20.31 -39.26
CA LYS A 8 -33.64 20.34 -39.44
C LYS A 8 -33.07 21.76 -39.61
N TYR A 9 -33.91 22.79 -39.72
CA TYR A 9 -33.49 24.18 -39.93
C TYR A 9 -33.78 25.12 -38.75
N SER A 10 -34.67 24.75 -37.81
CA SER A 10 -34.94 25.56 -36.62
C SER A 10 -34.08 25.17 -35.41
N PHE A 11 -33.70 23.89 -35.29
CA PHE A 11 -32.93 23.37 -34.15
C PHE A 11 -31.44 23.71 -34.25
N THR A 12 -30.87 23.65 -35.45
CA THR A 12 -29.47 23.98 -35.81
C THR A 12 -29.22 25.46 -36.05
N ARG A 13 -30.20 26.35 -35.86
CA ARG A 13 -29.98 27.82 -35.88
C ARG A 13 -30.09 28.46 -34.50
N ARG A 14 -30.83 27.86 -33.57
CA ARG A 14 -30.99 28.38 -32.21
C ARG A 14 -29.95 27.84 -31.23
N PHE A 15 -29.47 26.60 -31.41
CA PHE A 15 -28.43 26.03 -30.55
C PHE A 15 -27.03 26.60 -30.87
N THR A 16 -26.76 26.89 -32.14
CA THR A 16 -25.52 27.51 -32.62
C THR A 16 -25.43 28.99 -32.24
N PHE A 17 -26.55 29.69 -32.08
CA PHE A 17 -26.57 31.09 -31.67
C PHE A 17 -26.23 31.29 -30.18
N VAL A 18 -26.53 30.31 -29.33
CA VAL A 18 -26.19 30.35 -27.90
C VAL A 18 -24.72 29.95 -27.68
N LEU A 19 -24.18 29.03 -28.48
CA LEU A 19 -22.76 28.67 -28.43
C LEU A 19 -21.84 29.74 -29.05
N PHE A 20 -22.31 30.51 -30.05
CA PHE A 20 -21.57 31.65 -30.60
C PHE A 20 -21.56 32.88 -29.66
N LEU A 21 -22.62 33.09 -28.85
CA LEU A 21 -22.68 34.21 -27.91
C LEU A 21 -21.71 34.05 -26.73
N ILE A 22 -21.39 32.80 -26.34
CA ILE A 22 -20.44 32.50 -25.26
C ILE A 22 -18.99 32.58 -25.74
N PHE A 23 -18.71 32.28 -27.02
CA PHE A 23 -17.37 32.42 -27.61
C PHE A 23 -17.03 33.85 -28.08
N TYR A 24 -18.03 34.70 -28.35
CA TYR A 24 -17.78 36.11 -28.72
C TYR A 24 -17.56 37.05 -27.51
N LEU A 25 -17.77 36.58 -26.28
CA LEU A 25 -17.51 37.37 -25.06
C LEU A 25 -16.10 37.16 -24.48
N SER A 26 -15.25 36.34 -25.11
CA SER A 26 -13.87 36.09 -24.65
C SER A 26 -12.75 36.62 -25.57
N GLU A 27 -13.07 37.27 -26.70
CA GLU A 27 -12.04 37.91 -27.54
C GLU A 27 -12.50 39.25 -28.13
N THR A 28 -12.36 40.34 -27.35
CA THR A 28 -12.10 41.68 -27.89
C THR A 28 -11.26 42.49 -26.90
N ASN A 29 -9.97 42.19 -26.81
CA ASN A 29 -8.98 43.19 -26.41
C ASN A 29 -8.56 43.95 -27.68
N PHE A 30 -9.44 44.82 -28.17
CA PHE A 30 -8.99 45.91 -29.03
C PHE A 30 -8.54 47.04 -28.11
N ALA A 31 -7.25 47.32 -28.16
CA ALA A 31 -6.65 48.51 -27.57
C ALA A 31 -7.31 49.76 -28.19
N TYR A 32 -8.31 50.32 -27.52
CA TYR A 32 -8.63 51.72 -27.67
C TYR A 32 -7.54 52.51 -26.94
N GLY A 33 -6.54 52.94 -27.69
CA GLY A 33 -5.69 54.04 -27.28
C GLY A 33 -6.58 55.26 -27.07
N ASN A 34 -6.87 55.58 -25.81
CA ASN A 34 -7.39 56.90 -25.48
C ASN A 34 -6.31 57.90 -25.90
N PRO A 35 -6.59 58.88 -26.78
CA PRO A 35 -5.67 59.96 -27.01
C PRO A 35 -5.43 60.62 -25.65
N GLN A 36 -4.17 60.62 -25.23
CA GLN A 36 -3.69 61.51 -24.18
C GLN A 36 -4.07 62.92 -24.63
N ASN A 37 -5.15 63.46 -24.08
CA ASN A 37 -5.31 64.90 -24.02
C ASN A 37 -4.19 65.38 -23.10
N ILE A 38 -3.07 65.73 -23.74
CA ILE A 38 -1.96 66.46 -23.13
C ILE A 38 -2.58 67.77 -22.66
N VAL A 39 -2.97 67.82 -21.39
CA VAL A 39 -3.08 69.08 -20.69
C VAL A 39 -1.65 69.62 -20.65
N PRO A 40 -1.36 70.81 -21.21
CA PRO A 40 -0.01 71.35 -21.15
C PRO A 40 0.46 71.37 -19.70
N SER A 41 1.64 70.81 -19.47
CA SER A 41 2.29 70.83 -18.16
C SER A 41 2.31 72.27 -17.66
N ASP A 42 1.68 72.50 -16.50
CA ASP A 42 1.89 73.74 -15.78
C ASP A 42 3.39 73.89 -15.52
N THR A 43 3.92 75.09 -15.76
CA THR A 43 5.36 75.37 -15.91
C THR A 43 6.02 75.49 -14.54
N VAL A 44 5.90 74.43 -13.74
CA VAL A 44 6.67 74.23 -12.52
C VAL A 44 7.35 72.88 -12.66
N THR A 45 8.62 72.91 -13.06
CA THR A 45 9.54 71.79 -12.85
C THR A 45 9.59 71.49 -11.36
N ALA A 46 8.74 70.59 -10.89
CA ALA A 46 8.94 69.93 -9.62
C ALA A 46 10.20 69.08 -9.78
N ASN A 47 11.22 69.35 -8.95
CA ASN A 47 12.41 68.51 -8.88
C ASN A 47 11.97 67.04 -8.80
N GLN A 48 12.38 66.21 -9.76
CA GLN A 48 12.19 64.76 -9.63
C GLN A 48 12.84 64.32 -8.33
N ASP A 49 12.04 63.78 -7.42
CA ASP A 49 12.52 63.21 -6.17
C ASP A 49 13.53 62.11 -6.50
N THR A 50 14.78 62.27 -6.03
CA THR A 50 15.89 61.36 -6.33
C THR A 50 15.81 60.07 -5.51
N THR A 51 14.81 59.94 -4.63
CA THR A 51 14.60 58.75 -3.82
C THR A 51 13.62 57.77 -4.48
N ASN A 52 14.16 56.73 -5.10
CA ASN A 52 13.35 55.56 -5.47
C ASN A 52 13.02 54.76 -4.20
N LEU A 53 11.79 54.89 -3.72
CA LEU A 53 11.28 54.06 -2.63
C LEU A 53 11.31 52.59 -3.05
N LEU A 54 11.77 51.70 -2.15
CA LEU A 54 11.68 50.24 -2.36
C LEU A 54 10.23 49.80 -2.65
N PHE A 55 9.25 50.53 -2.09
CA PHE A 55 7.83 50.38 -2.37
C PHE A 55 7.24 51.75 -2.76
N PRO A 56 7.13 52.06 -4.07
CA PRO A 56 6.56 53.32 -4.51
C PRO A 56 5.06 53.36 -4.20
N PHE A 57 4.57 54.50 -3.71
CA PHE A 57 3.15 54.76 -3.57
C PHE A 57 2.80 56.08 -4.27
N ASN A 58 1.60 56.14 -4.82
CA ASN A 58 1.08 57.37 -5.43
C ASN A 58 0.33 58.16 -4.36
N ASP A 59 0.57 59.47 -4.28
CA ASP A 59 -0.20 60.35 -3.40
C ASP A 59 -1.63 60.55 -3.95
N ASN A 60 -2.60 60.75 -3.05
CA ASN A 60 -3.98 61.05 -3.42
C ASN A 60 -4.08 62.48 -3.97
N THR A 61 -4.58 62.61 -5.19
CA THR A 61 -4.77 63.86 -5.94
C THR A 61 -5.87 64.76 -5.36
N GLY A 62 -6.72 64.26 -4.45
CA GLY A 62 -7.90 64.94 -3.93
C GLY A 62 -9.13 64.73 -4.80
N ASN A 63 -8.97 64.27 -6.06
CA ASN A 63 -10.05 63.96 -6.97
C ASN A 63 -10.56 62.53 -6.72
N PRO A 64 -11.81 62.33 -6.29
CA PRO A 64 -12.34 61.01 -5.97
C PRO A 64 -12.46 60.04 -7.16
N TYR A 65 -12.37 60.53 -8.41
CA TYR A 65 -12.38 59.70 -9.62
C TYR A 65 -10.99 59.17 -9.98
N LEU A 66 -9.94 59.97 -9.74
CA LEU A 66 -8.53 59.61 -9.99
C LEU A 66 -7.94 58.84 -8.81
N ASP A 67 -8.35 59.22 -7.61
CA ASP A 67 -8.04 58.53 -6.36
C ASP A 67 -8.98 57.33 -6.23
N GLN A 68 -8.83 56.36 -7.13
CA GLN A 68 -9.35 55.02 -6.89
C GLN A 68 -8.82 54.63 -5.52
N GLN A 69 -9.69 54.60 -4.51
CA GLN A 69 -9.29 54.33 -3.13
C GLN A 69 -8.67 52.94 -3.07
N ASN A 70 -7.35 52.89 -3.26
CA ASN A 70 -6.45 51.75 -3.08
C ASN A 70 -6.44 51.42 -1.59
N GLN A 71 -7.56 50.87 -1.12
CA GLN A 71 -7.71 50.33 0.23
C GLN A 71 -7.24 48.88 0.23
N SER A 72 -6.03 48.64 -0.27
CA SER A 72 -5.36 47.39 0.10
C SER A 72 -5.16 47.43 1.61
N PRO A 73 -5.49 46.37 2.36
CA PRO A 73 -5.18 46.27 3.80
C PRO A 73 -3.67 46.41 4.09
N LEU A 74 -2.83 46.32 3.07
CA LEU A 74 -1.38 46.49 3.14
C LEU A 74 -0.93 47.96 3.27
N PHE A 75 -1.81 48.94 2.96
CA PHE A 75 -1.53 50.38 3.14
C PHE A 75 -2.20 50.93 4.40
N LEU A 76 -1.60 51.98 4.97
CA LEU A 76 -2.15 52.66 6.15
C LEU A 76 -3.45 53.40 5.80
N LYS A 77 -4.43 53.34 6.72
CA LYS A 77 -5.67 54.12 6.61
C LYS A 77 -5.40 55.60 6.83
N ASN A 78 -6.24 56.46 6.25
CA ASN A 78 -6.21 57.89 6.53
C ASN A 78 -6.45 58.14 8.03
N PRO A 79 -5.68 59.04 8.68
CA PRO A 79 -5.85 59.36 10.08
C PRO A 79 -7.19 60.08 10.34
N SER A 80 -7.75 59.90 11.53
CA SER A 80 -9.11 60.35 11.88
C SER A 80 -9.31 61.87 11.92
N ASN A 81 -8.22 62.64 11.95
CA ASN A 81 -8.21 64.10 11.89
C ASN A 81 -8.39 64.66 10.47
N ILE A 82 -8.30 63.84 9.43
CA ILE A 82 -8.61 64.24 8.05
C ILE A 82 -10.08 63.98 7.77
N LYS A 83 -10.84 65.05 7.50
CA LYS A 83 -12.27 64.97 7.15
C LYS A 83 -12.50 65.47 5.74
N ARG A 84 -13.37 64.78 4.99
CA ARG A 84 -13.82 65.20 3.67
C ARG A 84 -15.21 65.82 3.78
N GLU A 85 -15.35 67.03 3.26
CA GLU A 85 -16.61 67.77 3.16
C GLU A 85 -16.96 67.93 1.68
N ILE A 86 -18.24 67.79 1.35
CA ILE A 86 -18.75 67.92 -0.02
C ILE A 86 -19.70 69.11 -0.03
N ILE A 87 -19.38 70.15 -0.79
CA ILE A 87 -20.16 71.38 -0.88
C ILE A 87 -20.76 71.48 -2.29
N TYR A 88 -22.08 71.67 -2.36
CA TYR A 88 -22.76 71.89 -3.63
C TYR A 88 -22.73 73.37 -4.00
N ASN A 89 -22.27 73.69 -5.21
CA ASN A 89 -22.31 75.03 -5.78
C ASN A 89 -23.51 75.17 -6.74
N PRO A 90 -24.56 75.95 -6.37
CA PRO A 90 -25.78 76.08 -7.17
C PRO A 90 -25.59 76.94 -8.44
N GLU A 91 -24.55 77.77 -8.53
CA GLU A 91 -24.31 78.62 -9.71
C GLU A 91 -23.65 77.83 -10.85
N THR A 92 -22.74 76.91 -10.51
CA THR A 92 -21.98 76.09 -11.45
C THR A 92 -22.52 74.66 -11.60
N ASN A 93 -23.55 74.28 -10.83
CA ASN A 93 -24.13 72.93 -10.77
C ASN A 93 -23.05 71.82 -10.56
N SER A 94 -22.11 72.11 -9.68
CA SER A 94 -20.97 71.24 -9.38
C SER A 94 -20.81 70.99 -7.88
N TYR A 95 -20.12 69.91 -7.54
CA TYR A 95 -19.81 69.50 -6.17
C TYR A 95 -18.32 69.65 -5.91
N GLU A 96 -17.97 70.40 -4.86
CA GLU A 96 -16.60 70.59 -4.41
C GLU A 96 -16.24 69.64 -3.27
N PHE A 97 -15.18 68.86 -3.44
CA PHE A 97 -14.62 67.95 -2.46
C PHE A 97 -13.48 68.65 -1.72
N ILE A 98 -13.72 69.02 -0.46
CA ILE A 98 -12.75 69.71 0.39
C ILE A 98 -12.23 68.75 1.45
N ASN A 99 -10.91 68.54 1.51
CA ASN A 99 -10.32 67.75 2.59
C ASN A 99 -9.66 68.67 3.65
N LYS A 100 -10.12 68.56 4.91
CA LYS A 100 -9.75 69.43 6.03
C LYS A 100 -9.02 68.67 7.13
N ILE A 101 -8.02 69.33 7.73
CA ILE A 101 -7.43 68.98 9.02
C ILE A 101 -7.81 70.10 10.00
N GLY A 102 -8.78 69.84 10.88
CA GLY A 102 -9.39 70.91 11.68
C GLY A 102 -10.03 71.97 10.78
N ASN A 103 -9.52 73.20 10.82
CA ASN A 103 -9.97 74.32 9.98
C ASN A 103 -9.09 74.57 8.75
N PHE A 104 -8.03 73.78 8.56
CA PHE A 104 -7.08 73.94 7.46
C PHE A 104 -7.44 73.03 6.29
N ASN A 105 -7.61 73.59 5.09
CA ASN A 105 -7.73 72.81 3.86
C ASN A 105 -6.37 72.23 3.52
N TYR A 106 -6.19 70.91 3.72
CA TYR A 106 -4.87 70.30 3.62
C TYR A 106 -4.44 70.04 2.17
N ARG A 107 -5.40 70.04 1.23
CA ARG A 107 -5.19 69.92 -0.22
C ARG A 107 -6.17 70.81 -0.99
N PRO A 108 -5.85 71.16 -2.27
CA PRO A 108 -6.78 71.87 -3.14
C PRO A 108 -8.12 71.12 -3.25
N PRO A 109 -9.24 71.84 -3.29
CA PRO A 109 -10.54 71.22 -3.51
C PRO A 109 -10.61 70.66 -4.94
N ALA A 110 -11.28 69.52 -5.11
CA ALA A 110 -11.57 68.95 -6.42
C ALA A 110 -13.05 69.17 -6.74
N THR A 111 -13.36 69.62 -7.96
CA THR A 111 -14.74 69.88 -8.38
C THR A 111 -15.21 68.81 -9.36
N LEU A 112 -16.40 68.28 -9.14
CA LEU A 112 -17.09 67.38 -10.09
C LEU A 112 -18.38 68.01 -10.56
N ASP A 113 -18.69 67.88 -11.84
CA ASP A 113 -20.01 68.22 -12.37
C ASP A 113 -21.07 67.25 -11.84
N PHE A 114 -22.34 67.65 -11.86
CA PHE A 114 -23.45 66.85 -11.33
C PHE A 114 -23.48 65.41 -11.85
N GLU A 115 -23.27 65.21 -13.16
CA GLU A 115 -23.31 63.88 -13.77
C GLU A 115 -22.19 62.96 -13.26
N ASP A 116 -20.98 63.51 -13.12
CA ASP A 116 -19.84 62.76 -12.61
C ASP A 116 -19.97 62.48 -11.11
N TYR A 117 -20.53 63.42 -10.35
CA TYR A 117 -20.89 63.18 -8.95
C TYR A 117 -21.92 62.05 -8.81
N GLN A 118 -22.95 62.04 -9.66
CA GLN A 118 -23.97 60.98 -9.65
C GLN A 118 -23.37 59.60 -9.94
N LYS A 119 -22.48 59.50 -10.95
CA LYS A 119 -21.76 58.26 -11.26
C LYS A 119 -20.86 57.82 -10.11
N TYR A 120 -20.12 58.76 -9.52
CA TYR A 120 -19.27 58.50 -8.36
C TYR A 120 -20.08 57.94 -7.18
N GLU A 121 -21.18 58.60 -6.81
CA GLU A 121 -21.99 58.18 -5.67
C GLU A 121 -22.69 56.84 -5.92
N MET A 122 -23.13 56.57 -7.16
CA MET A 122 -23.69 55.26 -7.53
C MET A 122 -22.66 54.13 -7.36
N ASN A 123 -21.44 54.32 -7.87
CA ASN A 123 -20.37 53.33 -7.74
C ASN A 123 -19.96 53.11 -6.28
N LYS A 124 -19.87 54.20 -5.50
CA LYS A 124 -19.59 54.15 -4.08
C LYS A 124 -20.67 53.38 -3.32
N ASN A 125 -21.95 53.65 -3.59
CA ASN A 125 -23.06 52.95 -2.95
C ASN A 125 -23.07 51.45 -3.24
N VAL A 126 -22.75 51.03 -4.47
CA VAL A 126 -22.60 49.61 -4.81
C VAL A 126 -21.46 48.99 -4.00
N LYS A 127 -20.31 49.66 -3.91
CA LYS A 127 -19.16 49.18 -3.13
C LYS A 127 -19.46 49.09 -1.64
N ASP A 128 -20.10 50.11 -1.07
CA ASP A 128 -20.49 50.17 0.33
C ASP A 128 -21.54 49.08 0.65
N TYR A 129 -22.51 48.86 -0.24
CA TYR A 129 -23.48 47.75 -0.13
C TYR A 129 -22.78 46.39 -0.03
N TRP A 130 -21.82 46.09 -0.90
CA TRP A 130 -21.08 44.82 -0.84
C TRP A 130 -20.16 44.73 0.38
N ASN A 131 -19.56 45.83 0.82
CA ASN A 131 -18.75 45.89 2.04
C ASN A 131 -19.60 45.65 3.31
N GLU A 132 -20.76 46.29 3.41
CA GLU A 132 -21.70 46.06 4.50
C GLU A 132 -22.20 44.62 4.50
N ARG A 133 -22.53 44.09 3.31
CA ARG A 133 -22.99 42.71 3.15
C ARG A 133 -21.93 41.68 3.53
N SER A 134 -20.67 41.91 3.19
CA SER A 134 -19.57 41.02 3.60
C SER A 134 -19.34 41.03 5.11
N GLN A 135 -19.56 42.17 5.77
CA GLN A 135 -19.48 42.30 7.24
C GLN A 135 -20.70 41.69 7.97
N THR A 136 -21.90 41.79 7.38
CA THR A 136 -23.13 41.18 7.95
C THR A 136 -23.28 39.70 7.66
N ALA A 137 -22.62 39.18 6.60
CA ALA A 137 -22.61 37.75 6.29
C ALA A 137 -22.01 36.86 7.40
N GLY A 138 -21.29 37.45 8.37
CA GLY A 138 -20.69 36.72 9.48
C GLY A 138 -21.40 36.83 10.84
N THR A 139 -22.47 37.63 11.00
CA THR A 139 -22.95 38.02 12.35
C THR A 139 -24.44 37.80 12.65
N SER A 140 -25.22 37.17 11.75
CA SER A 140 -26.63 36.83 12.06
C SER A 140 -26.94 35.35 11.81
N GLU A 141 -27.20 34.62 12.90
CA GLU A 141 -27.82 33.29 12.87
C GLU A 141 -29.14 33.35 12.07
N GLY A 142 -29.15 32.77 10.86
CA GLY A 142 -30.40 32.45 10.15
C GLY A 142 -30.64 33.10 8.78
N SER A 143 -29.80 34.04 8.32
CA SER A 143 -29.94 34.56 6.95
C SER A 143 -29.29 33.62 5.93
N ARG A 144 -30.11 32.99 5.07
CA ARG A 144 -29.65 32.13 3.96
C ARG A 144 -28.65 32.87 3.06
N LEU A 145 -27.56 32.21 2.68
CA LEU A 145 -26.54 32.74 1.74
C LEU A 145 -27.14 33.15 0.39
N ILE A 146 -28.10 32.38 -0.13
CA ILE A 146 -28.78 32.64 -1.41
C ILE A 146 -30.30 32.73 -1.16
N PRO A 147 -30.95 33.88 -1.43
CA PRO A 147 -32.41 33.99 -1.36
C PRO A 147 -33.09 33.23 -2.50
N LYS A 148 -34.35 32.85 -2.32
CA LYS A 148 -35.15 32.24 -3.40
C LYS A 148 -35.33 33.25 -4.54
N LEU A 149 -34.99 32.86 -5.75
CA LEU A 149 -35.15 33.68 -6.94
C LEU A 149 -36.51 33.37 -7.58
N TYR A 150 -37.22 34.40 -8.01
CA TYR A 150 -38.48 34.27 -8.73
C TYR A 150 -38.29 34.69 -10.18
N VAL A 151 -38.65 33.81 -11.12
CA VAL A 151 -38.58 34.08 -12.56
C VAL A 151 -39.99 34.31 -13.07
N GLY A 152 -40.27 35.47 -13.67
CA GLY A 152 -41.60 35.79 -14.19
C GLY A 152 -41.93 35.07 -15.50
N GLY A 153 -43.21 34.72 -15.68
CA GLY A 153 -43.78 34.30 -16.96
C GLY A 153 -44.40 32.90 -16.97
N GLU A 154 -45.60 32.77 -17.56
CA GLU A 154 -46.36 31.51 -17.66
C GLU A 154 -45.59 30.39 -18.39
N ALA A 155 -44.71 30.76 -19.33
CA ALA A 155 -43.88 29.79 -20.06
C ALA A 155 -42.93 29.03 -19.13
N PHE A 156 -42.34 29.68 -18.13
CA PHE A 156 -41.43 29.05 -17.17
C PHE A 156 -42.21 28.10 -16.26
N GLU A 157 -43.34 28.55 -15.73
CA GLU A 157 -44.25 27.76 -14.91
C GLU A 157 -44.76 26.51 -15.63
N SER A 158 -45.09 26.62 -16.92
CA SER A 158 -45.57 25.47 -17.70
C SER A 158 -44.54 24.34 -17.84
N ILE A 159 -43.25 24.68 -17.87
CA ILE A 159 -42.14 23.73 -18.09
C ILE A 159 -41.62 23.19 -16.76
N PHE A 160 -41.48 24.05 -15.74
CA PHE A 160 -40.85 23.72 -14.46
C PHE A 160 -41.85 23.61 -13.29
N GLY A 161 -43.15 23.81 -13.55
CA GLY A 161 -44.30 23.73 -12.62
C GLY A 161 -44.37 24.77 -11.51
N SER A 162 -43.28 25.50 -11.24
CA SER A 162 -43.25 26.68 -10.37
C SER A 162 -42.20 27.69 -10.84
N ASN A 163 -42.39 28.96 -10.49
CA ASN A 163 -41.53 30.08 -10.85
C ASN A 163 -40.36 30.32 -9.90
N THR A 164 -40.12 29.40 -8.95
CA THR A 164 -39.10 29.55 -7.91
C THR A 164 -37.83 28.78 -8.21
N ILE A 165 -36.68 29.40 -8.02
CA ILE A 165 -35.37 28.74 -7.97
C ILE A 165 -34.84 28.83 -6.54
N ASP A 166 -34.63 27.68 -5.90
CA ASP A 166 -34.15 27.55 -4.52
C ASP A 166 -32.81 26.80 -4.51
N ILE A 167 -31.71 27.52 -4.27
CA ILE A 167 -30.35 26.97 -4.23
C ILE A 167 -29.87 26.96 -2.78
N ARG A 168 -29.51 25.79 -2.28
CA ARG A 168 -29.08 25.57 -0.89
C ARG A 168 -27.70 24.93 -0.87
N PRO A 169 -26.62 25.75 -0.88
CA PRO A 169 -25.28 25.26 -0.61
C PRO A 169 -25.08 25.07 0.90
N GLN A 170 -24.41 24.00 1.29
CA GLN A 170 -24.04 23.65 2.66
C GLN A 170 -22.61 23.09 2.66
N GLY A 171 -21.88 23.30 3.75
CA GLY A 171 -20.52 22.80 3.93
C GLY A 171 -19.47 23.92 4.01
N SER A 172 -18.21 23.58 3.74
CA SER A 172 -17.06 24.47 3.84
C SER A 172 -16.17 24.34 2.61
N ALA A 173 -15.43 25.41 2.31
CA ALA A 173 -14.36 25.41 1.35
C ALA A 173 -13.18 26.16 1.96
N GLU A 174 -12.10 25.44 2.19
CA GLU A 174 -10.84 25.98 2.68
C GLU A 174 -9.81 25.92 1.55
N VAL A 175 -9.05 27.00 1.42
CA VAL A 175 -7.95 27.09 0.46
C VAL A 175 -6.76 27.65 1.21
N SER A 176 -5.68 26.88 1.27
CA SER A 176 -4.43 27.31 1.89
C SER A 176 -3.36 27.51 0.83
N PHE A 177 -2.65 28.62 0.97
CA PHE A 177 -1.54 29.02 0.13
C PHE A 177 -0.30 29.16 1.00
N GLY A 178 0.77 28.46 0.64
CA GLY A 178 2.03 28.45 1.36
C GLY A 178 3.22 28.51 0.40
N ILE A 179 4.38 28.90 0.93
CA ILE A 179 5.65 28.74 0.23
C ILE A 179 6.53 27.90 1.14
N LEU A 180 6.87 26.69 0.68
CA LEU A 180 7.73 25.77 1.42
C LEU A 180 9.14 25.85 0.83
N SER A 181 10.07 26.47 1.57
CA SER A 181 11.49 26.50 1.22
C SER A 181 12.26 25.55 2.14
N ASN A 182 12.68 24.40 1.62
CA ASN A 182 13.55 23.46 2.33
C ASN A 182 15.01 23.65 1.90
N LYS A 183 15.93 23.65 2.87
CA LYS A 183 17.37 23.69 2.63
C LYS A 183 18.05 22.50 3.30
N ARG A 184 18.72 21.66 2.51
CA ARG A 184 19.52 20.53 2.99
C ARG A 184 20.99 20.78 2.70
N ASP A 185 21.80 20.89 3.75
CA ASP A 185 23.25 21.07 3.64
C ASP A 185 23.96 19.72 3.44
N ASP A 186 23.53 18.98 2.43
CA ASP A 186 24.11 17.71 2.00
C ASP A 186 25.21 17.98 0.95
N PRO A 187 26.49 17.67 1.24
CA PRO A 187 27.58 17.90 0.32
C PRO A 187 27.45 17.12 -0.99
N THR A 188 26.75 15.98 -0.98
CA THR A 188 26.55 15.12 -2.16
C THR A 188 25.55 15.70 -3.15
N LEU A 189 24.73 16.66 -2.72
CA LEU A 189 23.86 17.42 -3.59
C LEU A 189 24.58 18.63 -4.18
N ASP A 190 24.27 18.92 -5.44
CA ASP A 190 24.67 20.16 -6.10
C ASP A 190 24.16 21.37 -5.32
N VAL A 191 24.95 22.44 -5.28
CA VAL A 191 24.63 23.68 -4.54
C VAL A 191 23.26 24.26 -4.94
N ARG A 192 22.87 24.09 -6.21
CA ARG A 192 21.55 24.51 -6.72
C ARG A 192 20.41 23.62 -6.22
N GLN A 193 20.66 22.35 -5.93
CA GLN A 193 19.67 21.38 -5.46
C GLN A 193 19.56 21.34 -3.92
N ARG A 194 20.50 21.98 -3.20
CA ARG A 194 20.47 22.08 -1.73
C ARG A 194 19.33 22.95 -1.20
N ARG A 195 18.76 23.86 -2.02
CA ARG A 195 17.59 24.65 -1.65
C ARG A 195 16.48 24.40 -2.66
N ASN A 196 15.36 23.87 -2.20
CA ASN A 196 14.16 23.70 -2.99
C ASN A 196 13.04 24.57 -2.41
N THR A 197 12.44 25.42 -3.23
CA THR A 197 11.33 26.29 -2.85
C THR A 197 10.14 25.94 -3.72
N ASN A 198 9.08 25.41 -3.10
CA ASN A 198 7.85 25.04 -3.79
C ASN A 198 6.71 25.94 -3.33
N PHE A 199 5.82 26.26 -4.25
CA PHE A 199 4.52 26.82 -3.92
C PHE A 199 3.62 25.67 -3.46
N ASP A 200 3.07 25.81 -2.26
CA ASP A 200 2.17 24.85 -1.65
C ASP A 200 0.74 25.37 -1.75
N PHE A 201 -0.14 24.60 -2.36
CA PHE A 201 -1.53 24.96 -2.60
C PHE A 201 -2.41 23.77 -2.27
N ASN A 202 -3.16 23.89 -1.17
CA ASN A 202 -4.08 22.84 -0.73
C ASN A 202 -5.51 23.38 -0.73
N MET A 203 -6.42 22.62 -1.33
CA MET A 203 -7.86 22.89 -1.32
C MET A 203 -8.57 21.80 -0.53
N ASN A 204 -9.34 22.19 0.48
CA ASN A 204 -10.26 21.31 1.20
C ASN A 204 -11.70 21.79 0.98
N ILE A 205 -12.39 21.21 0.00
CA ILE A 205 -13.77 21.53 -0.34
C ILE A 205 -14.65 20.40 0.15
N GLN A 206 -15.57 20.70 1.05
CA GLN A 206 -16.62 19.81 1.54
C GLN A 206 -17.96 20.49 1.28
N MET A 207 -18.60 20.17 0.17
CA MET A 207 -19.76 20.91 -0.30
C MET A 207 -20.92 19.98 -0.64
N ASN A 208 -22.09 20.29 -0.07
CA ASN A 208 -23.38 19.72 -0.45
C ASN A 208 -24.27 20.83 -1.03
N VAL A 209 -24.65 20.72 -2.29
CA VAL A 209 -25.55 21.67 -2.97
C VAL A 209 -26.82 20.96 -3.37
N THR A 210 -27.95 21.49 -2.94
CA THR A 210 -29.27 21.12 -3.48
C THR A 210 -29.90 22.34 -4.14
N ALA A 211 -30.12 22.27 -5.44
CA ALA A 211 -30.82 23.29 -6.21
C ALA A 211 -32.15 22.73 -6.75
N LYS A 212 -33.25 23.43 -6.50
CA LYS A 212 -34.57 23.11 -7.04
C LYS A 212 -35.02 24.21 -7.98
N ILE A 213 -35.40 23.84 -9.20
CA ILE A 213 -35.97 24.74 -10.21
C ILE A 213 -37.42 24.33 -10.38
N GLY A 214 -38.32 25.19 -9.90
CA GLY A 214 -39.74 24.89 -9.79
C GLY A 214 -40.02 23.68 -8.91
N ASP A 215 -40.95 22.82 -9.33
CA ASP A 215 -41.28 21.53 -8.70
C ASP A 215 -40.73 20.32 -9.46
N LYS A 216 -40.34 20.48 -10.73
CA LYS A 216 -39.92 19.37 -11.60
C LYS A 216 -38.42 19.07 -11.62
N ILE A 217 -37.54 20.04 -11.35
CA ILE A 217 -36.09 19.83 -11.46
C ILE A 217 -35.41 19.93 -10.10
N GLU A 218 -34.63 18.92 -9.78
CA GLU A 218 -33.76 18.87 -8.61
C GLU A 218 -32.34 18.50 -9.04
N PHE A 219 -31.38 19.38 -8.73
CA PHE A 219 -29.96 19.13 -8.90
C PHE A 219 -29.30 18.99 -7.53
N LYS A 220 -28.62 17.86 -7.32
CA LYS A 220 -27.88 17.55 -6.10
C LYS A 220 -26.42 17.31 -6.46
N ALA A 221 -25.52 18.04 -5.81
CA ALA A 221 -24.08 17.85 -5.93
C ALA A 221 -23.49 17.67 -4.54
N ASN A 222 -22.78 16.58 -4.31
CA ASN A 222 -21.95 16.36 -3.13
C ASN A 222 -20.50 16.21 -3.61
N TYR A 223 -19.62 17.05 -3.08
CA TYR A 223 -18.23 17.09 -3.49
C TYR A 223 -17.34 17.24 -2.26
N ASN A 224 -16.45 16.27 -2.07
CA ASN A 224 -15.43 16.24 -1.04
C ASN A 224 -14.06 15.95 -1.69
N THR A 225 -13.13 16.89 -1.56
CA THR A 225 -11.75 16.75 -2.07
C THR A 225 -10.91 15.77 -1.26
N GLU A 226 -11.27 15.49 -0.01
CA GLU A 226 -10.57 14.56 0.88
C GLU A 226 -11.17 13.14 0.87
N SER A 227 -12.15 12.89 0.00
CA SER A 227 -12.76 11.56 -0.09
C SER A 227 -11.75 10.51 -0.57
N SER A 228 -11.68 9.38 0.13
CA SER A 228 -10.88 8.22 -0.28
C SER A 228 -11.51 7.46 -1.47
N PHE A 229 -12.80 7.66 -1.72
CA PHE A 229 -13.54 6.91 -2.74
C PHE A 229 -14.34 7.81 -3.67
N ASN A 230 -14.13 7.66 -4.98
CA ASN A 230 -14.82 8.47 -6.00
C ASN A 230 -16.35 8.37 -5.97
N PHE A 231 -16.94 7.31 -5.41
CA PHE A 231 -18.40 7.17 -5.31
C PHE A 231 -19.05 8.13 -4.29
N GLU A 232 -18.28 8.71 -3.36
CA GLU A 232 -18.79 9.68 -2.39
C GLU A 232 -19.06 11.04 -3.06
N ASN A 233 -18.34 11.32 -4.15
CA ASN A 233 -18.56 12.49 -5.00
C ASN A 233 -19.72 12.23 -5.95
N THR A 234 -20.90 12.72 -5.56
CA THR A 234 -22.14 12.47 -6.31
C THR A 234 -22.63 13.72 -7.03
N LEU A 235 -22.93 13.58 -8.31
CA LEU A 235 -23.60 14.58 -9.12
C LEU A 235 -24.91 13.98 -9.62
N LYS A 236 -26.06 14.54 -9.28
CA LYS A 236 -27.36 14.01 -9.70
C LYS A 236 -28.30 15.12 -10.13
N LEU A 237 -28.63 15.13 -11.41
CA LEU A 237 -29.74 15.90 -11.97
C LEU A 237 -30.96 14.99 -12.04
N LYS A 238 -32.09 15.41 -11.48
CA LYS A 238 -33.38 14.73 -11.50
C LYS A 238 -34.42 15.66 -12.12
N TYR A 239 -35.14 15.17 -13.11
CA TYR A 239 -36.40 15.73 -13.60
C TYR A 239 -37.52 14.76 -13.26
N GLU A 240 -38.60 15.25 -12.66
CA GLU A 240 -39.78 14.49 -12.28
C GLU A 240 -41.01 15.09 -12.97
N GLY A 241 -41.67 14.29 -13.80
CA GLY A 241 -42.90 14.68 -14.47
C GLY A 241 -44.11 14.58 -13.54
N LYS A 242 -45.21 15.21 -13.92
CA LYS A 242 -46.50 15.05 -13.21
C LYS A 242 -47.15 13.70 -13.57
N GLU A 243 -48.17 13.29 -12.82
CA GLU A 243 -48.85 11.98 -13.00
C GLU A 243 -49.35 11.76 -14.44
N ASP A 244 -49.83 12.82 -15.10
CA ASP A 244 -50.39 12.76 -16.46
C ASP A 244 -49.33 12.78 -17.58
N GLU A 245 -48.03 12.86 -17.24
CA GLU A 245 -46.94 12.99 -18.21
C GLU A 245 -46.36 11.61 -18.60
N ILE A 246 -46.07 11.40 -19.89
CA ILE A 246 -45.45 10.14 -20.33
C ILE A 246 -44.04 9.99 -19.73
N ILE A 247 -43.30 11.09 -19.64
CA ILE A 247 -41.96 11.14 -19.05
C ILE A 247 -42.12 11.31 -17.54
N GLN A 248 -41.91 10.23 -16.80
CA GLN A 248 -42.03 10.23 -15.34
C GLN A 248 -40.73 10.68 -14.67
N LEU A 249 -39.58 10.24 -15.20
CA LEU A 249 -38.29 10.51 -14.58
C LEU A 249 -37.20 10.63 -15.64
N ILE A 250 -36.35 11.64 -15.52
CA ILE A 250 -35.04 11.69 -16.18
C ILE A 250 -33.99 11.95 -15.11
N GLU A 251 -33.01 11.06 -14.97
CA GLU A 251 -31.87 11.24 -14.08
C GLU A 251 -30.59 11.30 -14.92
N ALA A 252 -29.66 12.20 -14.57
CA ALA A 252 -28.32 12.27 -15.16
C ALA A 252 -27.24 12.43 -14.08
N GLY A 253 -26.08 11.82 -14.30
CA GLY A 253 -25.00 11.71 -13.33
C GLY A 253 -25.07 10.38 -12.57
N ASN A 254 -24.99 10.40 -11.24
CA ASN A 254 -25.09 9.21 -10.39
C ASN A 254 -26.53 8.65 -10.42
N VAL A 255 -26.70 7.50 -11.07
CA VAL A 255 -27.96 6.80 -11.28
C VAL A 255 -27.89 5.38 -10.73
N SER A 256 -29.05 4.84 -10.34
CA SER A 256 -29.19 3.48 -9.84
C SER A 256 -30.38 2.78 -10.50
N LEU A 257 -30.24 1.46 -10.71
CA LEU A 257 -31.30 0.63 -11.27
C LEU A 257 -31.46 -0.65 -10.44
N PRO A 258 -32.06 -0.58 -9.24
CA PRO A 258 -32.35 -1.78 -8.47
C PRO A 258 -33.38 -2.64 -9.22
N LEU A 259 -32.99 -3.87 -9.60
CA LEU A 259 -33.86 -4.86 -10.21
C LEU A 259 -34.32 -5.87 -9.15
N ARG A 260 -35.59 -6.29 -9.22
CA ARG A 260 -36.16 -7.31 -8.31
C ARG A 260 -35.85 -8.75 -8.73
N SER A 261 -34.99 -8.95 -9.73
CA SER A 261 -34.61 -10.27 -10.25
C SER A 261 -33.38 -10.80 -9.52
N THR A 262 -33.38 -12.10 -9.22
CA THR A 262 -32.22 -12.80 -8.65
C THR A 262 -31.18 -13.20 -9.71
N LEU A 263 -31.62 -13.37 -10.97
CA LEU A 263 -30.78 -13.77 -12.10
C LEU A 263 -29.98 -12.59 -12.68
N ILE A 264 -30.60 -11.42 -12.75
CA ILE A 264 -29.98 -10.18 -13.25
C ILE A 264 -30.03 -9.17 -12.12
N ARG A 265 -28.90 -9.00 -11.44
CA ARG A 265 -28.74 -7.99 -10.39
C ARG A 265 -28.44 -6.65 -11.06
N GLY A 266 -29.28 -5.65 -10.80
CA GLY A 266 -29.02 -4.29 -11.27
C GLY A 266 -27.94 -3.60 -10.45
N SER A 267 -27.11 -2.77 -11.10
CA SER A 267 -26.06 -2.00 -10.42
C SER A 267 -26.63 -0.82 -9.64
N GLN A 268 -26.01 -0.50 -8.51
CA GLN A 268 -26.45 0.56 -7.60
C GLN A 268 -25.68 1.87 -7.74
N SER A 269 -24.46 1.85 -8.28
CA SER A 269 -23.61 3.04 -8.44
C SER A 269 -23.08 3.12 -9.86
N MET A 270 -23.73 3.94 -10.68
CA MET A 270 -23.37 4.15 -12.07
C MET A 270 -23.39 5.64 -12.40
N PHE A 271 -22.53 6.07 -13.33
CA PHE A 271 -22.55 7.43 -13.85
C PHE A 271 -23.10 7.42 -15.28
N GLY A 272 -24.23 8.09 -15.52
CA GLY A 272 -24.87 8.09 -16.83
C GLY A 272 -26.24 8.75 -16.85
N VAL A 273 -27.08 8.32 -17.78
CA VAL A 273 -28.44 8.85 -17.97
C VAL A 273 -29.44 7.73 -17.81
N LYS A 274 -30.50 7.98 -17.04
CA LYS A 274 -31.63 7.08 -16.83
C LYS A 274 -32.93 7.80 -17.16
N THR A 275 -33.84 7.10 -17.82
CA THR A 275 -35.16 7.64 -18.18
C THR A 275 -36.24 6.62 -17.88
N GLN A 276 -37.35 7.08 -17.29
CA GLN A 276 -38.54 6.28 -17.03
C GLN A 276 -39.73 6.87 -17.78
N LEU A 277 -40.35 6.04 -18.61
CA LEU A 277 -41.54 6.37 -19.39
C LEU A 277 -42.70 5.50 -18.91
N GLN A 278 -43.89 6.08 -18.79
CA GLN A 278 -45.10 5.36 -18.41
C GLN A 278 -46.17 5.49 -19.48
N PHE A 279 -46.60 4.36 -20.03
CA PHE A 279 -47.68 4.24 -21.01
C PHE A 279 -48.82 3.45 -20.39
N GLY A 280 -49.73 4.16 -19.71
CA GLY A 280 -50.81 3.53 -18.93
C GLY A 280 -50.25 2.70 -17.77
N LYS A 281 -50.37 1.37 -17.86
CA LYS A 281 -49.84 0.40 -16.88
C LYS A 281 -48.43 -0.12 -17.21
N THR A 282 -47.88 0.25 -18.36
CA THR A 282 -46.56 -0.21 -18.80
C THR A 282 -45.50 0.83 -18.49
N THR A 283 -44.53 0.46 -17.66
CA THR A 283 -43.38 1.30 -17.32
C THR A 283 -42.14 0.80 -18.06
N ILE A 284 -41.52 1.68 -18.84
CA ILE A 284 -40.26 1.41 -19.55
C ILE A 284 -39.18 2.24 -18.88
N THR A 285 -38.17 1.56 -18.32
CA THR A 285 -36.97 2.21 -17.76
C THR A 285 -35.78 1.90 -18.66
N ALA A 286 -35.14 2.94 -19.17
CA ALA A 286 -33.92 2.85 -19.97
C ALA A 286 -32.76 3.49 -19.21
N ILE A 287 -31.58 2.88 -19.30
CA ILE A 287 -30.35 3.39 -18.69
C ILE A 287 -29.18 3.24 -19.66
N TYR A 288 -28.34 4.27 -19.73
CA TYR A 288 -27.07 4.25 -20.44
C TYR A 288 -26.01 4.87 -19.51
N SER A 289 -25.07 4.06 -19.04
CA SER A 289 -24.15 4.48 -17.99
C SER A 289 -22.85 3.69 -17.97
N GLN A 290 -21.81 4.31 -17.42
CA GLN A 290 -20.58 3.63 -17.05
C GLN A 290 -20.71 3.11 -15.61
N GLN A 291 -20.47 1.82 -15.42
CA GLN A 291 -20.42 1.20 -14.10
C GLN A 291 -19.11 1.57 -13.40
N GLN A 292 -19.19 2.12 -12.19
CA GLN A 292 -18.04 2.54 -11.39
C GLN A 292 -17.79 1.62 -10.17
N SER A 293 -18.52 0.51 -10.06
CA SER A 293 -18.46 -0.42 -8.93
C SER A 293 -18.08 -1.84 -9.36
N GLU A 294 -17.24 -2.52 -8.59
CA GLU A 294 -16.93 -3.94 -8.73
C GLU A 294 -17.77 -4.76 -7.73
N THR A 295 -18.27 -5.93 -8.15
CA THR A 295 -19.01 -6.83 -7.26
C THR A 295 -18.07 -7.90 -6.75
N GLN A 296 -17.77 -7.89 -5.45
CA GLN A 296 -17.07 -8.99 -4.81
C GLN A 296 -18.08 -9.88 -4.06
N SER A 297 -18.04 -11.18 -4.31
CA SER A 297 -18.85 -12.15 -3.59
C SER A 297 -17.98 -12.87 -2.57
N ILE A 298 -18.29 -12.69 -1.29
CA ILE A 298 -17.66 -13.43 -0.20
C ILE A 298 -18.63 -14.52 0.22
N MET A 299 -18.16 -15.76 0.30
CA MET A 299 -18.94 -16.86 0.86
C MET A 299 -18.57 -17.00 2.34
N VAL A 300 -19.48 -16.61 3.22
CA VAL A 300 -19.32 -16.78 4.67
C VAL A 300 -20.14 -17.99 5.07
N GLN A 301 -19.50 -19.04 5.57
CA GLN A 301 -20.15 -20.24 6.10
C GLN A 301 -19.85 -20.33 7.60
N GLY A 302 -20.88 -20.55 8.42
CA GLY A 302 -20.69 -20.77 9.87
C GLY A 302 -20.15 -19.59 10.69
N GLY A 303 -20.07 -18.37 10.11
CA GLY A 303 -19.53 -17.19 10.81
C GLY A 303 -18.02 -16.96 10.62
N ALA A 304 -17.35 -17.81 9.85
CA ALA A 304 -15.94 -17.65 9.46
C ALA A 304 -15.81 -17.41 7.94
N GLN A 305 -14.76 -16.68 7.55
CA GLN A 305 -14.43 -16.51 6.13
C GLN A 305 -13.73 -17.77 5.63
N THR A 306 -14.34 -18.46 4.66
CA THR A 306 -13.69 -19.58 3.96
C THR A 306 -12.92 -19.01 2.76
N SER A 307 -11.62 -19.28 2.69
CA SER A 307 -10.79 -18.97 1.52
C SER A 307 -10.32 -20.25 0.84
N ARG A 308 -10.25 -20.24 -0.49
CA ARG A 308 -9.61 -21.31 -1.26
C ARG A 308 -8.14 -20.93 -1.46
N PHE A 309 -7.25 -21.91 -1.36
CA PHE A 309 -5.84 -21.75 -1.69
C PHE A 309 -5.45 -22.83 -2.70
N GLU A 310 -4.46 -22.50 -3.53
CA GLU A 310 -3.85 -23.40 -4.50
C GLU A 310 -2.34 -23.12 -4.45
N LEU A 311 -1.56 -24.20 -4.33
CA LEU A 311 -0.11 -24.15 -4.23
C LEU A 311 0.46 -25.21 -5.17
N SER A 312 1.52 -24.87 -5.88
CA SER A 312 2.33 -25.79 -6.67
C SER A 312 3.36 -26.51 -5.81
N ALA A 313 3.91 -27.61 -6.32
CA ALA A 313 5.03 -28.32 -5.67
C ALA A 313 6.27 -27.43 -5.45
N LEU A 314 6.41 -26.37 -6.26
CA LEU A 314 7.48 -25.37 -6.19
C LEU A 314 7.28 -24.31 -5.09
N ASP A 315 6.07 -24.13 -4.57
CA ASP A 315 5.75 -23.00 -3.68
C ASP A 315 6.11 -23.27 -2.21
N TYR A 316 7.16 -24.05 -1.94
CA TYR A 316 7.66 -24.26 -0.59
C TYR A 316 8.36 -22.99 -0.07
N GLU A 317 8.38 -22.79 1.25
CA GLU A 317 9.08 -21.64 1.85
C GLU A 317 10.61 -21.86 1.85
N GLU A 318 11.28 -21.35 0.82
CA GLU A 318 12.74 -21.31 0.75
C GLU A 318 13.38 -20.37 1.79
N ASN A 319 14.64 -20.64 2.15
CA ASN A 319 15.49 -19.79 2.99
C ASN A 319 14.89 -19.38 4.36
N LYS A 320 14.04 -20.24 4.93
CA LYS A 320 13.30 -19.93 6.17
C LYS A 320 13.32 -21.03 7.21
N HIS A 321 13.37 -22.28 6.78
CA HIS A 321 13.32 -23.46 7.66
C HIS A 321 14.60 -24.28 7.47
N PHE A 322 15.29 -24.60 8.56
CA PHE A 322 16.58 -25.27 8.51
C PHE A 322 16.69 -26.34 9.59
N PHE A 323 17.17 -27.52 9.22
CA PHE A 323 17.63 -28.53 10.16
C PHE A 323 18.93 -28.08 10.84
N LEU A 324 19.10 -28.43 12.12
CA LEU A 324 20.27 -28.02 12.89
C LEU A 324 21.56 -28.80 12.50
N ALA A 325 21.40 -29.97 11.90
CA ALA A 325 22.46 -30.86 11.39
C ALA A 325 21.80 -31.99 10.57
N HIS A 326 22.59 -32.71 9.76
CA HIS A 326 22.02 -33.76 8.90
C HIS A 326 21.43 -34.93 9.69
N SER A 327 21.98 -35.25 10.87
CA SER A 327 21.38 -36.30 11.73
C SER A 327 19.94 -35.98 12.13
N PHE A 328 19.61 -34.69 12.37
CA PHE A 328 18.23 -34.28 12.63
C PHE A 328 17.34 -34.41 11.39
N ARG A 329 17.86 -34.01 10.23
CA ARG A 329 17.21 -34.19 8.93
C ARG A 329 16.88 -35.65 8.66
N ASP A 330 17.86 -36.54 8.76
CA ASP A 330 17.71 -37.96 8.41
C ASP A 330 16.78 -38.71 9.39
N ASN A 331 16.62 -38.19 10.61
CA ASN A 331 15.69 -38.72 11.61
C ASN A 331 14.28 -38.10 11.52
N TYR A 332 14.09 -36.98 10.82
CA TYR A 332 12.81 -36.28 10.73
C TYR A 332 11.65 -37.18 10.24
N PRO A 333 11.77 -37.91 9.11
CA PRO A 333 10.68 -38.79 8.66
C PRO A 333 10.42 -39.96 9.60
N LYS A 334 11.48 -40.50 10.23
CA LYS A 334 11.38 -41.61 11.18
C LYS A 334 10.61 -41.18 12.44
N ALA A 335 10.92 -39.99 12.96
CA ALA A 335 10.28 -39.43 14.14
C ALA A 335 8.80 -39.10 13.93
N LEU A 336 8.37 -38.87 12.67
CA LEU A 336 6.99 -38.58 12.29
C LEU A 336 6.23 -39.78 11.73
N ALA A 337 6.83 -40.97 11.70
CA ALA A 337 6.21 -42.15 11.11
C ALA A 337 4.93 -42.59 11.84
N THR A 338 4.84 -42.33 13.14
CA THR A 338 3.77 -42.78 14.06
C THR A 338 2.97 -41.62 14.67
N LEU A 339 2.78 -40.55 13.89
CA LEU A 339 1.89 -39.45 14.26
C LEU A 339 0.54 -39.98 14.79
N PRO A 340 -0.06 -39.34 15.82
CA PRO A 340 0.31 -38.04 16.41
C PRO A 340 1.47 -38.09 17.42
N ILE A 341 2.02 -39.27 17.72
CA ILE A 341 3.15 -39.40 18.64
C ILE A 341 4.46 -39.16 17.87
N VAL A 342 5.24 -38.18 18.33
CA VAL A 342 6.56 -37.90 17.75
C VAL A 342 7.61 -38.74 18.45
N SER A 343 8.13 -39.75 17.76
CA SER A 343 9.13 -40.70 18.27
C SER A 343 10.54 -40.17 18.05
N SER A 344 10.95 -39.18 18.85
CA SER A 344 12.31 -38.64 18.85
C SER A 344 12.98 -38.85 20.21
N ASP A 345 14.23 -39.27 20.18
CA ASP A 345 15.08 -39.45 21.36
C ASP A 345 15.82 -38.17 21.76
N VAL A 346 15.66 -37.08 21.01
CA VAL A 346 16.39 -35.83 21.22
C VAL A 346 15.51 -34.77 21.87
N THR A 347 16.09 -34.02 22.81
CA THR A 347 15.51 -32.78 23.33
C THR A 347 16.52 -31.64 23.26
N ILE A 348 16.26 -30.65 22.41
CA ILE A 348 17.06 -29.43 22.33
C ILE A 348 16.82 -28.57 23.58
N THR A 349 17.90 -28.21 24.28
CA THR A 349 17.83 -27.43 25.52
C THR A 349 18.17 -25.97 25.30
N ARG A 350 19.06 -25.64 24.35
CA ARG A 350 19.50 -24.27 24.08
C ARG A 350 19.92 -24.09 22.62
N VAL A 351 19.59 -22.93 22.04
CA VAL A 351 20.03 -22.52 20.70
C VAL A 351 20.38 -21.04 20.67
N GLU A 352 21.48 -20.71 19.98
CA GLU A 352 21.81 -19.35 19.57
C GLU A 352 21.95 -19.31 18.05
N LEU A 353 21.20 -18.41 17.41
CA LEU A 353 21.25 -18.20 15.95
C LEU A 353 21.91 -16.88 15.63
N TRP A 354 22.80 -16.90 14.65
CA TRP A 354 23.59 -15.74 14.24
C TRP A 354 23.42 -15.50 12.75
N VAL A 355 23.15 -14.25 12.36
CA VAL A 355 22.90 -13.87 10.96
C VAL A 355 23.75 -12.68 10.54
N THR A 356 23.95 -12.53 9.22
CA THR A 356 24.57 -11.33 8.64
C THR A 356 23.81 -10.07 9.05
N ASN A 357 24.51 -9.14 9.70
CA ASN A 357 23.90 -7.89 10.11
C ASN A 357 23.72 -6.92 8.93
N THR A 358 22.47 -6.58 8.58
CA THR A 358 22.12 -5.69 7.45
C THR A 358 21.83 -4.25 7.86
N GLY A 359 21.86 -3.92 9.15
CA GLY A 359 21.61 -2.57 9.66
C GLY A 359 22.73 -2.07 10.59
N PRO A 360 22.68 -0.80 11.03
CA PRO A 360 23.53 -0.35 12.13
C PRO A 360 23.11 -1.09 13.40
N ALA A 361 23.91 -2.07 13.82
CA ALA A 361 23.61 -2.86 15.00
C ALA A 361 24.15 -2.20 16.26
N THR A 362 23.37 -2.26 17.34
CA THR A 362 23.68 -1.61 18.61
C THR A 362 23.81 -2.58 19.78
N GLU A 363 23.41 -3.86 19.67
CA GLU A 363 23.37 -4.80 20.81
C GLU A 363 23.82 -6.22 20.44
N GLN A 364 24.73 -6.79 21.23
CA GLN A 364 25.17 -8.21 21.24
C GLN A 364 25.80 -8.78 19.95
N ASN A 365 26.44 -7.95 19.13
CA ASN A 365 27.16 -8.44 17.96
C ASN A 365 28.45 -9.19 18.32
N ARG A 366 28.77 -10.21 17.53
CA ARG A 366 30.02 -10.99 17.65
C ARG A 366 30.65 -11.23 16.29
N ASN A 367 31.97 -11.35 16.28
CA ASN A 367 32.66 -11.98 15.16
C ASN A 367 32.40 -13.48 15.24
N ILE A 368 32.17 -14.13 14.10
CA ILE A 368 31.94 -15.58 14.05
C ILE A 368 32.69 -16.19 12.88
N ILE A 369 33.08 -17.45 13.05
CA ILE A 369 33.43 -18.36 11.97
C ILE A 369 32.43 -19.51 11.99
N ALA A 370 31.71 -19.67 10.89
CA ALA A 370 30.74 -20.73 10.70
C ALA A 370 31.36 -21.81 9.82
N LEU A 371 31.44 -23.04 10.31
CA LEU A 371 32.01 -24.20 9.63
C LEU A 371 30.88 -25.10 9.11
N THR A 372 31.02 -25.58 7.88
CA THR A 372 30.00 -26.44 7.23
C THR A 372 29.93 -27.83 7.88
N ASP A 373 31.10 -28.45 8.07
CA ASP A 373 31.22 -29.84 8.52
C ASP A 373 31.12 -30.01 10.03
N LEU A 374 31.05 -28.92 10.80
CA LEU A 374 30.95 -28.97 12.25
C LEU A 374 29.70 -29.74 12.68
N GLY A 375 29.86 -30.72 13.58
CA GLY A 375 28.76 -31.55 14.05
C GLY A 375 28.36 -32.70 13.14
N GLU A 376 29.02 -32.90 11.99
CA GLU A 376 28.71 -33.98 11.05
C GLU A 376 29.61 -35.19 11.29
N GLY A 377 29.03 -36.33 11.66
CA GLY A 377 29.75 -37.59 11.90
C GLY A 377 29.53 -38.69 10.88
N ASN A 378 28.81 -38.40 9.79
CA ASN A 378 28.68 -39.31 8.65
C ASN A 378 29.47 -38.76 7.46
N LYS A 379 30.38 -39.56 6.89
CA LYS A 379 31.24 -39.10 5.78
C LYS A 379 30.45 -38.63 4.56
N LYS A 380 29.21 -39.10 4.35
CA LYS A 380 28.34 -38.63 3.26
C LYS A 380 27.90 -37.16 3.41
N ASN A 381 27.86 -36.67 4.65
CA ASN A 381 27.37 -35.34 4.99
C ASN A 381 28.52 -34.35 5.24
N ILE A 382 29.77 -34.82 5.15
CA ILE A 382 30.99 -34.03 5.32
C ILE A 382 31.45 -33.61 3.92
N GLN A 383 31.44 -32.31 3.66
CA GLN A 383 31.88 -31.70 2.41
C GLN A 383 33.38 -31.90 2.17
N SER A 384 34.20 -31.67 3.19
CA SER A 384 35.65 -31.74 3.05
C SER A 384 36.12 -33.19 2.90
N PRO A 385 36.93 -33.51 1.87
CA PRO A 385 37.49 -34.86 1.74
C PRO A 385 38.49 -35.18 2.86
N TYR A 386 39.09 -34.16 3.50
CA TYR A 386 40.16 -34.29 4.49
C TYR A 386 39.69 -34.43 5.93
N ILE A 387 38.41 -34.18 6.19
CA ILE A 387 37.77 -34.38 7.50
C ILE A 387 37.22 -35.81 7.57
N THR A 388 37.46 -36.47 8.70
CA THR A 388 37.01 -37.85 8.92
C THR A 388 36.14 -37.93 10.16
N PRO A 389 35.05 -38.71 10.12
CA PRO A 389 34.21 -38.92 11.29
C PRO A 389 34.97 -39.67 12.39
N LEU A 390 34.64 -39.37 13.65
CA LEU A 390 35.20 -40.04 14.82
C LEU A 390 34.29 -41.20 15.27
N PRO A 391 34.81 -42.23 15.95
CA PRO A 391 33.99 -43.28 16.55
C PRO A 391 32.94 -42.69 17.51
N GLY A 392 31.67 -43.08 17.37
CA GLY A 392 30.55 -42.50 18.13
C GLY A 392 30.05 -41.15 17.59
N GLY A 393 30.58 -40.66 16.47
CA GLY A 393 30.20 -39.38 15.87
C GLY A 393 28.80 -39.32 15.27
N GLU A 394 28.06 -40.43 15.24
CA GLU A 394 26.67 -40.49 14.76
C GLU A 394 25.74 -39.51 15.50
N ILE A 395 26.05 -39.20 16.76
CA ILE A 395 25.39 -38.16 17.54
C ILE A 395 26.11 -36.83 17.31
N PRO A 396 25.45 -35.82 16.69
CA PRO A 396 26.08 -34.53 16.35
C PRO A 396 26.68 -33.78 17.53
N SER A 397 27.97 -33.48 17.47
CA SER A 397 28.68 -32.71 18.48
C SER A 397 29.94 -32.08 17.89
N ASN A 398 30.57 -31.18 18.65
CA ASN A 398 31.89 -30.64 18.33
C ASN A 398 32.98 -31.73 18.14
N LEU A 399 32.71 -32.96 18.59
CA LEU A 399 33.59 -34.12 18.49
C LEU A 399 33.04 -35.21 17.55
N SER A 400 32.06 -34.91 16.69
CA SER A 400 31.55 -35.88 15.71
C SER A 400 32.56 -36.24 14.63
N ASN A 401 33.47 -35.33 14.33
CA ASN A 401 34.56 -35.51 13.39
C ASN A 401 35.85 -34.88 13.93
N ASN A 402 36.93 -35.02 13.17
CA ASN A 402 38.24 -34.51 13.56
C ASN A 402 38.51 -33.05 13.14
N GLU A 403 37.52 -32.28 12.68
CA GLU A 403 37.71 -30.92 12.19
C GLU A 403 38.31 -30.01 13.28
N LEU A 404 37.57 -29.81 14.38
CA LEU A 404 38.02 -28.98 15.50
C LEU A 404 39.20 -29.58 16.27
N LEU A 405 39.38 -30.90 16.22
CA LEU A 405 40.52 -31.57 16.87
C LEU A 405 41.84 -31.25 16.17
N ARG A 406 41.81 -31.03 14.84
CA ARG A 406 43.00 -30.77 14.03
C ARG A 406 43.30 -29.28 13.87
N MET A 407 42.27 -28.44 13.93
CA MET A 407 42.42 -26.99 13.85
C MET A 407 42.98 -26.38 15.13
N ASP A 408 43.78 -25.33 14.99
CA ASP A 408 44.19 -24.47 16.08
C ASP A 408 43.08 -23.45 16.37
N THR A 409 42.25 -23.76 17.37
CA THR A 409 41.15 -22.88 17.78
C THR A 409 41.61 -21.49 18.22
N ALA A 410 42.88 -21.28 18.58
CA ALA A 410 43.41 -19.96 18.90
C ALA A 410 43.53 -19.08 17.65
N GLN A 411 43.93 -19.65 16.50
CA GLN A 411 43.96 -18.95 15.21
C GLN A 411 42.55 -18.60 14.73
N LEU A 412 41.56 -19.44 15.06
CA LEU A 412 40.15 -19.18 14.74
C LEU A 412 39.54 -18.02 15.54
N ARG A 413 40.21 -17.51 16.59
CA ARG A 413 39.68 -16.40 17.40
C ARG A 413 39.90 -15.03 16.78
N ASP A 414 40.93 -14.85 15.95
CA ASP A 414 41.25 -13.54 15.37
C ASP A 414 40.67 -13.42 13.96
N ILE A 415 39.58 -12.67 13.84
CA ILE A 415 38.85 -12.46 12.59
C ILE A 415 39.72 -11.93 11.45
N ASN A 416 40.79 -11.20 11.77
CA ASN A 416 41.70 -10.60 10.79
C ASN A 416 42.60 -11.64 10.11
N THR A 417 42.99 -12.70 10.84
CA THR A 417 43.94 -13.71 10.37
C THR A 417 43.26 -15.00 9.92
N ILE A 418 41.99 -15.23 10.26
CA ILE A 418 41.21 -16.42 9.89
C ILE A 418 41.32 -16.74 8.40
N THR A 419 41.20 -15.75 7.50
CA THR A 419 41.28 -16.01 6.05
C THR A 419 42.64 -16.56 5.64
N GLN A 420 43.73 -16.06 6.25
CA GLN A 420 45.07 -16.55 5.97
C GLN A 420 45.29 -17.95 6.57
N TYR A 421 44.79 -18.18 7.78
CA TYR A 421 44.87 -19.49 8.43
C TYR A 421 44.11 -20.58 7.65
N MET A 422 42.87 -20.29 7.25
CA MET A 422 42.02 -21.25 6.53
C MET A 422 42.54 -21.55 5.11
N SER A 423 43.15 -20.56 4.43
CA SER A 423 43.76 -20.77 3.10
C SER A 423 45.16 -21.40 3.15
N GLY A 424 45.79 -21.43 4.33
CA GLY A 424 47.02 -22.18 4.59
C GLY A 424 46.71 -23.67 4.80
N ASP A 425 47.23 -24.22 5.90
CA ASP A 425 47.06 -25.63 6.26
C ASP A 425 46.36 -25.82 7.61
N PRO A 426 45.07 -25.46 7.74
CA PRO A 426 44.38 -25.47 9.03
C PRO A 426 44.27 -26.87 9.66
N LEU A 427 44.22 -27.94 8.87
CA LEU A 427 44.16 -29.33 9.32
C LEU A 427 45.53 -30.00 9.48
N ASN A 428 46.64 -29.31 9.20
CA ASN A 428 48.00 -29.89 9.23
C ASN A 428 48.16 -31.13 8.32
N ILE A 429 47.77 -31.03 7.05
CA ILE A 429 47.90 -32.09 6.01
C ILE A 429 49.02 -31.84 5.00
N GLY A 430 49.74 -30.72 5.09
CA GLY A 430 50.79 -30.33 4.16
C GLY A 430 50.28 -29.76 2.83
N LEU A 431 49.02 -29.33 2.76
CA LEU A 431 48.41 -28.72 1.57
C LEU A 431 47.96 -27.29 1.89
N ASN A 432 47.73 -26.47 0.86
CA ASN A 432 47.16 -25.13 0.98
C ASN A 432 45.93 -24.98 0.08
N ASN A 433 45.09 -23.98 0.36
CA ASN A 433 43.90 -23.61 -0.43
C ASN A 433 42.89 -24.75 -0.64
N TYR A 434 42.74 -25.64 0.33
CA TYR A 434 41.76 -26.73 0.28
C TYR A 434 40.50 -26.47 1.11
N MET A 435 40.50 -25.45 1.97
CA MET A 435 39.29 -24.93 2.61
C MET A 435 38.83 -23.70 1.85
N VAL A 436 37.67 -23.79 1.21
CA VAL A 436 37.10 -22.77 0.33
C VAL A 436 36.12 -21.91 1.12
N ALA A 437 36.33 -20.59 1.10
CA ALA A 437 35.41 -19.64 1.71
C ALA A 437 34.07 -19.63 0.95
N GLY A 438 32.96 -19.71 1.68
CA GLY A 438 31.61 -19.82 1.11
C GLY A 438 31.12 -21.26 0.94
N GLU A 439 32.02 -22.25 0.92
CA GLU A 439 31.68 -23.68 0.82
C GLU A 439 32.00 -24.43 2.12
N ASP A 440 33.26 -24.43 2.56
CA ASP A 440 33.69 -25.12 3.77
C ASP A 440 33.52 -24.27 5.04
N TYR A 441 33.66 -22.95 4.90
CA TYR A 441 33.50 -22.01 6.00
C TYR A 441 33.05 -20.63 5.54
N VAL A 442 32.43 -19.89 6.45
CA VAL A 442 32.09 -18.47 6.27
C VAL A 442 32.55 -17.70 7.50
N LYS A 443 33.25 -16.59 7.28
CA LYS A 443 33.55 -15.62 8.34
C LYS A 443 32.54 -14.48 8.28
N LEU A 444 32.04 -14.03 9.44
CA LEU A 444 31.23 -12.83 9.56
C LEU A 444 31.78 -11.93 10.65
N GLU A 445 31.98 -10.67 10.28
CA GLU A 445 32.24 -9.60 11.24
C GLU A 445 30.92 -9.03 11.74
N ASN A 446 30.83 -8.78 13.04
CA ASN A 446 29.64 -8.19 13.66
C ASN A 446 28.32 -8.89 13.30
N ALA A 447 28.30 -10.23 13.31
CA ALA A 447 27.08 -11.00 13.16
C ALA A 447 26.09 -10.66 14.28
N ARG A 448 24.80 -10.64 13.95
CA ARG A 448 23.70 -10.32 14.87
C ARG A 448 23.10 -11.61 15.40
N MET A 449 22.97 -11.72 16.72
CA MET A 449 22.21 -12.80 17.33
C MET A 449 20.71 -12.57 17.13
N LEU A 450 19.96 -13.59 16.69
CA LEU A 450 18.50 -13.52 16.62
C LEU A 450 17.89 -13.67 18.01
N LYS A 451 16.85 -12.88 18.27
CA LYS A 451 16.05 -13.00 19.49
C LYS A 451 15.10 -14.19 19.36
N GLU A 452 14.73 -14.81 20.48
CA GLU A 452 13.75 -15.91 20.51
C GLU A 452 12.38 -15.54 19.91
N SER A 453 12.04 -14.25 19.85
CA SER A 453 10.83 -13.77 19.19
C SER A 453 10.90 -13.81 17.66
N GLU A 454 12.10 -13.91 17.08
CA GLU A 454 12.34 -13.84 15.62
C GLU A 454 12.34 -15.22 14.94
N TYR A 455 12.33 -16.30 15.71
CA TYR A 455 12.30 -17.66 15.20
C TYR A 455 11.48 -18.60 16.10
N LYS A 456 11.19 -19.79 15.59
CA LYS A 456 10.63 -20.93 16.32
C LYS A 456 11.60 -22.10 16.20
N ILE A 457 11.63 -22.92 17.23
CA ILE A 457 12.47 -24.12 17.26
C ILE A 457 11.59 -25.33 17.59
N ASN A 458 11.78 -26.39 16.83
CA ASN A 458 11.24 -27.70 17.18
C ASN A 458 12.26 -28.45 18.01
N THR A 459 12.02 -28.53 19.32
CA THR A 459 13.00 -29.11 20.27
C THR A 459 13.10 -30.62 20.19
N ARG A 460 12.18 -31.31 19.50
CA ARG A 460 12.20 -32.76 19.33
C ARG A 460 12.78 -33.18 17.99
N LEU A 461 12.44 -32.46 16.92
CA LEU A 461 12.85 -32.78 15.56
C LEU A 461 14.15 -32.09 15.12
N GLY A 462 14.63 -31.10 15.88
CA GLY A 462 15.92 -30.47 15.62
C GLY A 462 15.96 -29.60 14.36
N PHE A 463 14.95 -28.75 14.18
CA PHE A 463 14.93 -27.72 13.14
C PHE A 463 14.45 -26.37 13.67
N ILE A 464 14.77 -25.32 12.94
CA ILE A 464 14.35 -23.94 13.20
C ILE A 464 13.47 -23.42 12.07
N SER A 465 12.61 -22.48 12.40
CA SER A 465 11.72 -21.79 11.48
C SER A 465 11.80 -20.29 11.75
N LEU A 466 12.31 -19.52 10.80
CA LEU A 466 12.47 -18.07 10.93
C LEU A 466 11.14 -17.37 10.63
N ASN A 467 10.88 -16.26 11.31
CA ASN A 467 9.68 -15.46 11.01
C ASN A 467 9.82 -14.70 9.68
N THR A 468 11.04 -14.34 9.32
CA THR A 468 11.39 -13.63 8.08
C THR A 468 12.27 -14.52 7.20
N THR A 469 12.03 -14.48 5.89
CA THR A 469 12.88 -15.16 4.91
C THR A 469 14.24 -14.47 4.84
N LEU A 470 15.32 -15.26 4.78
CA LEU A 470 16.67 -14.73 4.60
C LEU A 470 16.94 -14.42 3.12
N ASN A 471 17.66 -13.32 2.87
CA ASN A 471 18.12 -12.99 1.53
C ASN A 471 19.22 -13.96 1.07
N ALA A 472 19.42 -14.05 -0.25
CA ALA A 472 20.41 -14.94 -0.85
C ALA A 472 21.85 -14.68 -0.32
N ASP A 473 22.20 -13.43 -0.06
CA ASP A 473 23.51 -12.97 0.44
C ASP A 473 23.68 -13.09 1.96
N GLN A 474 22.61 -13.39 2.70
CA GLN A 474 22.66 -13.54 4.15
C GLN A 474 23.14 -14.93 4.56
N VAL A 475 23.93 -14.97 5.63
CA VAL A 475 24.48 -16.17 6.23
C VAL A 475 23.69 -16.50 7.49
N LEU A 476 23.48 -17.78 7.76
CA LEU A 476 22.88 -18.28 9.00
C LEU A 476 23.80 -19.30 9.64
N ALA A 477 24.13 -19.08 10.91
CA ALA A 477 24.94 -19.98 11.71
C ALA A 477 24.27 -20.27 13.07
N VAL A 478 24.62 -21.41 13.66
CA VAL A 478 23.98 -21.89 14.89
C VAL A 478 25.00 -22.45 15.89
N ALA A 479 24.72 -22.22 17.17
CA ALA A 479 25.18 -23.05 18.28
C ALA A 479 23.97 -23.74 18.91
N VAL A 480 24.08 -25.04 19.18
CA VAL A 480 23.01 -25.85 19.74
C VAL A 480 23.52 -26.76 20.85
N GLN A 481 22.72 -26.89 21.90
CA GLN A 481 22.93 -27.82 23.01
C GLN A 481 21.69 -28.67 23.20
N TYR A 482 21.87 -29.97 23.40
CA TYR A 482 20.77 -30.91 23.49
C TYR A 482 21.13 -32.17 24.26
N THR A 483 20.10 -32.90 24.70
CA THR A 483 20.23 -34.21 25.35
C THR A 483 19.62 -35.30 24.47
N VAL A 484 20.13 -36.52 24.64
CA VAL A 484 19.64 -37.71 23.95
C VAL A 484 19.24 -38.75 24.98
N ILE A 485 18.06 -39.35 24.83
CA ILE A 485 17.59 -40.41 25.70
C ILE A 485 18.58 -41.59 25.66
N GLY A 486 18.94 -42.11 26.83
CA GLY A 486 19.91 -43.20 26.98
C GLY A 486 21.39 -42.74 27.06
N HIS A 487 21.66 -41.44 27.02
CA HIS A 487 23.00 -40.88 27.26
C HIS A 487 23.00 -39.90 28.44
N ASP A 488 24.03 -39.97 29.29
CA ASP A 488 24.17 -39.11 30.47
C ASP A 488 24.87 -37.77 30.19
N SER A 489 25.41 -37.59 28.97
CA SER A 489 26.12 -36.39 28.55
C SER A 489 25.23 -35.42 27.78
N VAL A 490 25.50 -34.12 27.93
CA VAL A 490 24.92 -33.08 27.08
C VAL A 490 25.78 -32.91 25.83
N PHE A 491 25.16 -32.92 24.66
CA PHE A 491 25.83 -32.73 23.38
C PHE A 491 25.75 -31.27 22.95
N GLN A 492 26.82 -30.79 22.31
CA GLN A 492 26.93 -29.40 21.88
C GLN A 492 27.57 -29.34 20.48
N ILE A 493 27.01 -28.49 19.62
CA ILE A 493 27.56 -28.11 18.32
C ILE A 493 27.75 -26.59 18.32
N GLY A 494 28.94 -26.13 17.92
CA GLY A 494 29.34 -24.73 18.00
C GLY A 494 29.66 -24.29 19.43
N GLU A 495 29.76 -22.98 19.62
CA GLU A 495 30.09 -22.33 20.88
C GLU A 495 29.06 -21.26 21.22
N PHE A 496 28.65 -21.21 22.48
CA PHE A 496 27.72 -20.19 22.96
C PHE A 496 28.45 -18.91 23.36
N SER A 497 27.76 -17.78 23.24
CA SER A 497 28.32 -16.45 23.54
C SER A 497 28.72 -16.21 25.01
N ASP A 498 28.30 -17.08 25.93
CA ASP A 498 28.59 -17.00 27.37
C ASP A 498 29.64 -18.02 27.85
N GLN A 499 30.19 -18.85 26.96
CA GLN A 499 31.19 -19.89 27.28
C GLN A 499 32.64 -19.37 27.33
N GLY A 500 32.84 -18.13 27.79
CA GLY A 500 34.17 -17.57 28.05
C GLY A 500 34.90 -16.95 26.84
N VAL A 501 34.33 -16.95 25.64
CA VAL A 501 34.89 -16.26 24.46
C VAL A 501 34.35 -14.82 24.41
N THR A 502 35.22 -13.86 24.73
CA THR A 502 34.87 -12.45 24.82
C THR A 502 35.16 -11.69 23.53
N SER A 503 34.27 -10.76 23.15
CA SER A 503 34.50 -9.85 22.02
C SER A 503 35.83 -9.10 22.19
N PRO A 504 36.67 -8.96 21.15
CA PRO A 504 36.40 -9.14 19.73
C PRO A 504 36.68 -10.56 19.16
N GLN A 505 36.97 -11.54 20.02
CA GLN A 505 37.28 -12.91 19.57
C GLN A 505 36.09 -13.55 18.85
N ALA A 506 36.38 -14.31 17.79
CA ALA A 506 35.37 -15.00 17.01
C ALA A 506 34.87 -16.29 17.69
N LEU A 507 33.56 -16.51 17.62
CA LEU A 507 32.91 -17.76 18.02
C LEU A 507 32.96 -18.76 16.87
N VAL A 508 33.17 -20.03 17.19
CA VAL A 508 33.09 -21.13 16.22
C VAL A 508 31.66 -21.70 16.22
N LEU A 509 31.00 -21.67 15.07
CA LEU A 509 29.59 -22.05 14.92
C LEU A 509 29.42 -23.05 13.77
N LYS A 510 28.28 -23.73 13.72
CA LYS A 510 27.89 -24.53 12.56
C LYS A 510 27.18 -23.64 11.54
N LEU A 511 27.54 -23.78 10.27
CA LEU A 511 26.88 -23.11 9.17
C LEU A 511 25.58 -23.85 8.79
N LEU A 512 24.48 -23.10 8.65
CA LEU A 512 23.18 -23.61 8.15
C LEU A 512 22.83 -23.04 6.76
N LYS A 513 23.29 -21.82 6.45
CA LYS A 513 23.15 -21.21 5.13
C LYS A 513 24.36 -20.33 4.83
N SER A 514 24.96 -20.53 3.65
CA SER A 514 26.04 -19.70 3.13
C SER A 514 25.53 -18.47 2.35
N ASN A 515 26.41 -17.51 2.09
CA ASN A 515 26.19 -16.41 1.14
C ASN A 515 26.46 -16.84 -0.32
N THR A 516 27.06 -18.01 -0.52
CA THR A 516 27.27 -18.63 -1.83
C THR A 516 26.32 -19.82 -1.94
N LEU A 517 25.52 -19.86 -3.01
CA LEU A 517 24.59 -20.94 -3.27
C LEU A 517 25.27 -22.02 -4.13
N ASP A 518 25.46 -23.20 -3.55
CA ASP A 518 25.80 -24.42 -4.29
C ASP A 518 24.82 -25.53 -3.87
N THR A 519 24.14 -26.13 -4.85
CA THR A 519 23.16 -27.19 -4.61
C THR A 519 23.79 -28.58 -4.54
N LYS A 520 25.10 -28.69 -4.84
CA LYS A 520 25.83 -29.97 -4.82
C LYS A 520 26.48 -30.26 -3.47
N VAL A 521 26.60 -29.26 -2.62
CA VAL A 521 27.20 -29.43 -1.28
C VAL A 521 26.15 -29.92 -0.29
N PRO A 522 26.51 -30.77 0.69
CA PRO A 522 25.57 -31.25 1.72
C PRO A 522 24.88 -30.11 2.48
N LEU A 523 25.51 -28.95 2.62
CA LEU A 523 24.90 -27.78 3.26
C LEU A 523 23.53 -27.42 2.70
N TRP A 524 23.30 -27.60 1.39
CA TRP A 524 22.01 -27.33 0.73
C TRP A 524 20.86 -28.17 1.32
N ASP A 525 21.16 -29.39 1.73
CA ASP A 525 20.18 -30.35 2.24
C ASP A 525 19.67 -30.00 3.64
N LEU A 526 20.36 -29.12 4.37
CA LEU A 526 19.88 -28.62 5.67
C LEU A 526 18.68 -27.68 5.53
N MET A 527 18.47 -27.06 4.37
CA MET A 527 17.25 -26.28 4.13
C MET A 527 16.06 -27.23 3.95
N MET A 528 14.97 -26.98 4.69
CA MET A 528 13.76 -27.79 4.57
C MET A 528 12.98 -27.40 3.30
N LYS A 529 12.62 -28.40 2.49
CA LYS A 529 11.88 -28.22 1.23
C LYS A 529 10.44 -28.77 1.31
N ASN A 530 9.92 -28.91 2.52
CA ASN A 530 8.67 -29.63 2.81
C ASN A 530 7.64 -28.79 3.58
N VAL A 531 7.82 -27.46 3.62
CA VAL A 531 6.94 -26.52 4.33
C VAL A 531 6.27 -25.58 3.33
N TYR A 532 4.94 -25.59 3.31
CA TYR A 532 4.14 -24.86 2.32
C TYR A 532 3.24 -23.81 2.99
N PRO A 533 3.29 -22.54 2.58
CA PRO A 533 2.50 -21.46 3.17
C PRO A 533 1.14 -21.33 2.45
N ILE A 534 0.02 -21.43 3.17
CA ILE A 534 -1.31 -21.28 2.56
C ILE A 534 -1.82 -19.82 2.54
N GLY A 535 -1.03 -18.87 3.08
CA GLY A 535 -1.38 -17.46 3.12
C GLY A 535 -2.51 -17.10 4.09
N ALA A 536 -2.76 -17.92 5.12
CA ALA A 536 -3.79 -17.71 6.12
C ALA A 536 -3.20 -17.70 7.55
N TYR A 537 -3.90 -17.09 8.49
CA TYR A 537 -3.50 -17.01 9.90
C TYR A 537 -4.63 -17.54 10.78
N GLN A 538 -4.27 -18.10 11.95
CA GLN A 538 -5.22 -18.60 12.96
C GLN A 538 -6.25 -19.58 12.39
N VAL A 539 -5.77 -20.48 11.52
CA VAL A 539 -6.63 -21.43 10.80
C VAL A 539 -7.20 -22.44 11.77
N GLN A 540 -8.52 -22.55 11.77
CA GLN A 540 -9.26 -23.52 12.57
C GLN A 540 -9.17 -24.90 11.92
N ARG A 541 -9.15 -25.95 12.74
CA ARG A 541 -9.17 -27.34 12.26
C ARG A 541 -10.51 -27.65 11.60
N GLU A 542 -11.57 -27.09 12.16
CA GLU A 542 -12.93 -27.19 11.67
C GLU A 542 -13.01 -26.63 10.25
N ASP A 543 -13.56 -27.43 9.33
CA ASP A 543 -13.69 -27.11 7.90
C ASP A 543 -12.39 -26.87 7.10
N PHE A 544 -11.21 -27.10 7.69
CA PHE A 544 -9.98 -27.17 6.90
C PHE A 544 -10.03 -28.38 5.96
N ARG A 545 -9.80 -28.14 4.66
CA ARG A 545 -9.71 -29.18 3.64
C ARG A 545 -8.47 -28.95 2.82
N PHE A 546 -7.58 -29.92 2.82
CA PHE A 546 -6.39 -29.95 2.00
C PHE A 546 -6.41 -31.21 1.14
N ASN A 547 -6.04 -31.06 -0.13
CA ASN A 547 -5.91 -32.18 -1.04
C ASN A 547 -4.71 -31.95 -1.96
N ILE A 548 -4.05 -33.04 -2.34
CA ILE A 548 -2.95 -33.03 -3.31
C ILE A 548 -3.54 -33.46 -4.65
N LEU A 549 -3.33 -32.64 -5.68
CA LEU A 549 -3.84 -32.88 -7.01
C LEU A 549 -2.68 -33.04 -8.00
N TYR A 550 -2.82 -33.98 -8.93
CA TYR A 550 -1.88 -34.18 -10.04
C TYR A 550 -2.51 -33.71 -11.35
N SER A 551 -1.88 -32.73 -12.01
CA SER A 551 -2.39 -32.06 -13.22
C SER A 551 -1.81 -32.61 -14.54
N GLY A 552 -1.06 -33.71 -14.53
CA GLY A 552 -0.40 -34.28 -15.71
C GLY A 552 -1.18 -35.36 -16.48
N ASN A 553 -2.45 -35.60 -16.15
CA ASN A 553 -3.27 -36.64 -16.81
C ASN A 553 -3.72 -36.20 -18.21
N GLN A 554 -3.96 -37.19 -19.10
CA GLN A 554 -4.43 -36.95 -20.47
C GLN A 554 -5.78 -36.21 -20.56
N GLU A 555 -6.56 -36.21 -19.48
CA GLU A 555 -7.90 -35.58 -19.41
C GLU A 555 -7.86 -34.08 -19.07
N GLY A 556 -6.68 -33.52 -18.73
CA GLY A 556 -6.50 -32.09 -18.45
C GLY A 556 -7.15 -31.58 -17.15
N VAL A 557 -7.83 -32.44 -16.39
CA VAL A 557 -8.42 -32.13 -15.08
C VAL A 557 -7.50 -32.67 -13.97
N PRO A 558 -7.07 -31.86 -13.00
CA PRO A 558 -6.28 -32.35 -11.88
C PRO A 558 -7.03 -33.40 -11.06
N THR A 559 -6.38 -34.53 -10.78
CA THR A 559 -6.98 -35.62 -9.99
C THR A 559 -6.27 -35.79 -8.66
N GLY A 560 -7.02 -36.19 -7.63
CA GLY A 560 -6.47 -36.51 -6.30
C GLY A 560 -5.86 -37.91 -6.18
N TYR A 561 -5.52 -38.56 -7.30
CA TYR A 561 -4.92 -39.90 -7.38
C TYR A 561 -4.13 -40.03 -8.68
N PHE A 562 -3.17 -40.95 -8.74
CA PHE A 562 -2.48 -41.29 -9.99
C PHE A 562 -3.37 -42.15 -10.88
N SER A 563 -3.47 -41.78 -12.16
CA SER A 563 -4.32 -42.45 -13.17
C SER A 563 -3.63 -43.64 -13.86
N GLN A 564 -2.30 -43.71 -13.78
CA GLN A 564 -1.47 -44.75 -14.39
C GLN A 564 -0.46 -45.24 -13.35
N GLY A 565 0.09 -46.43 -13.54
CA GLY A 565 1.05 -47.02 -12.62
C GLY A 565 0.71 -48.44 -12.17
N PRO A 566 1.47 -48.96 -11.19
CA PRO A 566 1.18 -50.20 -10.50
C PRO A 566 -0.19 -50.18 -9.82
N SER A 567 -0.87 -51.33 -9.79
CA SER A 567 -2.25 -51.44 -9.29
C SER A 567 -2.43 -51.09 -7.82
N ASP A 568 -1.36 -51.13 -7.02
CA ASP A 568 -1.35 -50.76 -5.60
C ASP A 568 -1.17 -49.26 -5.36
N LYS A 569 -0.84 -48.48 -6.40
CA LYS A 569 -0.64 -47.01 -6.34
C LYS A 569 -1.70 -46.25 -7.15
N THR A 570 -2.23 -46.85 -8.20
CA THR A 570 -3.26 -46.26 -9.05
C THR A 570 -4.61 -46.24 -8.33
N GLY A 571 -5.32 -45.10 -8.39
CA GLY A 571 -6.62 -44.91 -7.74
C GLY A 571 -6.59 -44.72 -6.23
N VAL A 572 -5.40 -44.68 -5.62
CA VAL A 572 -5.21 -44.35 -4.20
C VAL A 572 -5.15 -42.82 -4.02
N PRO A 573 -5.86 -42.24 -3.02
CA PRO A 573 -5.77 -40.81 -2.73
C PRO A 573 -4.33 -40.36 -2.49
N LEU A 574 -3.91 -39.26 -3.14
CA LEU A 574 -2.54 -38.75 -3.04
C LEU A 574 -2.21 -38.31 -1.61
N ILE A 575 -3.15 -37.69 -0.90
CA ILE A 575 -2.97 -37.33 0.52
C ILE A 575 -2.55 -38.52 1.39
N HIS A 576 -3.11 -39.71 1.15
CA HIS A 576 -2.73 -40.94 1.83
C HIS A 576 -1.35 -41.40 1.37
N LEU A 577 -1.11 -41.38 0.06
CA LEU A 577 0.14 -41.84 -0.53
C LEU A 577 1.36 -40.99 -0.12
N PHE A 578 1.16 -39.69 0.12
CA PHE A 578 2.16 -38.76 0.67
C PHE A 578 2.24 -38.78 2.21
N GLY A 579 1.49 -39.68 2.86
CA GLY A 579 1.57 -39.92 4.29
C GLY A 579 0.92 -38.86 5.18
N LEU A 580 0.01 -38.06 4.62
CA LEU A 580 -0.74 -36.99 5.31
C LEU A 580 -2.17 -37.38 5.70
N ASP A 581 -2.57 -38.61 5.41
CA ASP A 581 -3.87 -39.20 5.74
C ASP A 581 -3.62 -40.63 6.22
N LYS A 582 -3.46 -40.79 7.53
CA LYS A 582 -3.21 -42.07 8.22
C LYS A 582 -4.11 -42.24 9.44
N LEU A 583 -4.79 -41.18 9.87
CA LEU A 583 -5.59 -41.15 11.09
C LEU A 583 -7.06 -40.93 10.77
N ASP A 584 -7.93 -41.29 11.71
CA ASP A 584 -9.32 -40.84 11.68
C ASP A 584 -9.50 -39.47 12.35
N TYR A 585 -10.73 -38.96 12.32
CA TYR A 585 -11.12 -37.75 13.04
C TYR A 585 -10.75 -37.76 14.54
N GLN A 586 -10.71 -38.93 15.17
CA GLN A 586 -10.35 -39.14 16.59
C GLN A 586 -8.84 -39.30 16.82
N MET A 587 -8.01 -39.18 15.78
CA MET A 587 -6.55 -39.36 15.79
C MET A 587 -6.09 -40.81 16.00
N ASN A 588 -6.92 -41.80 15.69
CA ASN A 588 -6.51 -43.20 15.71
C ASN A 588 -5.98 -43.64 14.34
N PRO A 589 -4.90 -44.44 14.28
CA PRO A 589 -4.39 -44.97 13.02
C PRO A 589 -5.41 -45.85 12.28
N ILE A 590 -5.64 -45.56 10.99
CA ILE A 590 -6.50 -46.34 10.10
C ILE A 590 -5.72 -46.74 8.84
N PRO A 591 -5.68 -48.04 8.48
CA PRO A 591 -5.10 -48.49 7.21
C PRO A 591 -5.86 -47.89 6.01
N GLY A 592 -5.14 -47.21 5.12
CA GLY A 592 -5.72 -46.59 3.92
C GLY A 592 -6.23 -45.15 4.09
N GLY A 593 -6.19 -44.61 5.32
CA GLY A 593 -6.67 -43.26 5.61
C GLY A 593 -8.21 -43.13 5.61
N ASP A 594 -8.71 -41.98 6.04
CA ASP A 594 -10.14 -41.62 6.00
C ASP A 594 -10.49 -40.69 4.80
N GLY A 595 -9.50 -40.34 3.98
CA GLY A 595 -9.64 -39.46 2.83
C GLY A 595 -9.60 -37.97 3.19
N LEU A 596 -9.28 -37.63 4.44
CA LEU A 596 -9.08 -36.26 4.90
C LEU A 596 -7.64 -36.04 5.34
N PHE A 597 -7.20 -34.79 5.29
CA PHE A 597 -5.89 -34.42 5.80
C PHE A 597 -5.85 -34.51 7.33
N ASP A 598 -4.85 -35.22 7.85
CA ASP A 598 -4.57 -35.32 9.28
C ASP A 598 -4.11 -33.96 9.81
N PHE A 599 -5.02 -33.15 10.36
CA PHE A 599 -4.67 -31.83 10.91
C PHE A 599 -4.09 -31.95 12.34
N ILE A 600 -2.77 -32.03 12.46
CA ILE A 600 -2.05 -32.09 13.73
C ILE A 600 -1.30 -30.77 13.89
N ASP A 601 -1.81 -29.92 14.78
CA ASP A 601 -1.28 -28.57 14.99
C ASP A 601 0.06 -28.56 15.74
N GLY A 602 0.78 -27.44 15.65
CA GLY A 602 2.04 -27.23 16.35
C GLY A 602 3.26 -27.80 15.62
N ALA A 603 3.19 -28.00 14.30
CA ALA A 603 4.27 -28.63 13.52
C ALA A 603 5.66 -28.02 13.76
N ALA A 604 5.76 -26.68 13.81
CA ALA A 604 7.02 -25.97 14.05
C ALA A 604 7.58 -26.09 15.49
N LEU A 605 6.79 -26.58 16.45
CA LEU A 605 7.14 -26.61 17.87
C LEU A 605 7.23 -28.05 18.41
N THR A 606 6.20 -28.86 18.18
CA THR A 606 6.02 -30.17 18.79
C THR A 606 6.14 -31.33 17.81
N GLY A 607 6.07 -31.06 16.50
CA GLY A 607 6.10 -32.06 15.43
C GLY A 607 4.69 -32.55 15.07
N GLY A 608 4.23 -32.15 13.89
CA GLY A 608 2.87 -32.32 13.39
C GLY A 608 2.82 -31.97 11.91
N THR A 609 1.63 -31.90 11.34
CA THR A 609 1.42 -31.70 9.89
C THR A 609 0.99 -30.28 9.55
N PHE A 610 0.56 -29.49 10.55
CA PHE A 610 0.08 -28.13 10.34
C PHE A 610 0.53 -27.16 11.44
N GLN A 611 0.59 -25.88 11.09
CA GLN A 611 0.79 -24.78 12.03
C GLN A 611 -0.35 -23.75 11.85
N SER A 612 -1.31 -23.78 12.77
CA SER A 612 -2.53 -22.95 12.76
C SER A 612 -2.23 -21.46 12.84
N SER A 613 -1.24 -21.09 13.66
CA SER A 613 -0.91 -19.69 13.96
C SER A 613 -0.55 -18.87 12.72
N ASN A 614 0.07 -19.49 11.72
CA ASN A 614 0.61 -18.81 10.55
C ASN A 614 0.38 -19.56 9.23
N GLY A 615 -0.55 -20.52 9.22
CA GLY A 615 -1.04 -21.23 8.04
C GLY A 615 0.06 -21.90 7.23
N ARG A 616 0.69 -22.92 7.81
CA ARG A 616 1.71 -23.72 7.11
C ARG A 616 1.40 -25.20 7.21
N ILE A 617 1.58 -25.87 6.08
CA ILE A 617 1.54 -27.32 5.97
C ILE A 617 2.98 -27.83 6.06
N TYR A 618 3.20 -28.85 6.89
CA TYR A 618 4.48 -29.54 7.04
C TYR A 618 4.30 -30.98 6.58
N PHE A 619 5.01 -31.37 5.54
CA PHE A 619 5.02 -32.77 5.10
C PHE A 619 5.92 -33.60 6.02
N THR A 620 5.54 -34.85 6.28
CA THR A 620 6.33 -35.77 7.11
C THR A 620 7.60 -36.26 6.42
N SER A 621 7.67 -36.11 5.09
CA SER A 621 8.85 -36.43 4.26
C SER A 621 9.72 -35.18 4.03
N LEU A 622 11.01 -35.38 3.77
CA LEU A 622 11.97 -34.30 3.53
C LEU A 622 11.75 -33.56 2.22
N GLU A 623 11.48 -34.29 1.14
CA GLU A 623 11.24 -33.77 -0.20
C GLU A 623 10.04 -34.53 -0.78
N PRO A 624 8.81 -34.11 -0.44
CA PRO A 624 7.61 -34.90 -0.70
C PRO A 624 7.42 -35.24 -2.17
N PHE A 625 7.71 -34.31 -3.08
CA PHE A 625 7.47 -34.49 -4.50
C PHE A 625 8.69 -34.96 -5.30
N GLY A 626 9.86 -35.09 -4.67
CA GLY A 626 11.10 -35.52 -5.30
C GLY A 626 11.52 -36.91 -4.81
N SER A 627 12.55 -36.96 -3.96
CA SER A 627 13.12 -38.20 -3.43
C SER A 627 12.07 -39.11 -2.76
N TYR A 628 11.06 -38.57 -2.08
CA TYR A 628 10.00 -39.40 -1.48
C TYR A 628 9.18 -40.19 -2.51
N VAL A 629 8.87 -39.59 -3.68
CA VAL A 629 8.16 -40.29 -4.76
C VAL A 629 9.01 -41.47 -5.27
N ARG A 630 10.32 -41.28 -5.36
CA ARG A 630 11.26 -42.31 -5.83
C ARG A 630 11.44 -43.42 -4.80
N ASP A 631 11.75 -43.04 -3.56
CA ASP A 631 12.23 -43.97 -2.53
C ASP A 631 11.09 -44.66 -1.78
N SER A 632 9.93 -44.01 -1.66
CA SER A 632 8.79 -44.50 -0.87
C SER A 632 7.59 -44.91 -1.71
N ILE A 633 7.26 -44.14 -2.76
CA ILE A 633 6.08 -44.43 -3.59
C ILE A 633 6.42 -45.45 -4.69
N PHE A 634 7.52 -45.27 -5.42
CA PHE A 634 7.92 -46.12 -6.54
C PHE A 634 9.34 -46.74 -6.38
N PRO A 635 9.67 -47.39 -5.25
CA PRO A 635 11.02 -47.88 -4.96
C PRO A 635 11.53 -48.92 -5.97
N ASN A 636 10.62 -49.72 -6.53
CA ASN A 636 10.96 -50.81 -7.45
C ASN A 636 10.57 -50.48 -8.90
N ASP A 637 10.07 -49.27 -9.16
CA ASP A 637 9.46 -48.87 -10.43
C ASP A 637 10.09 -47.57 -10.97
N PRO A 638 11.36 -47.59 -11.42
CA PRO A 638 12.07 -46.37 -11.82
C PRO A 638 11.37 -45.57 -12.92
N GLN A 639 10.69 -46.25 -13.84
CA GLN A 639 9.96 -45.60 -14.93
C GLN A 639 8.80 -44.72 -14.43
N TRP A 640 8.07 -45.19 -13.41
CA TRP A 640 6.99 -44.44 -12.79
C TRP A 640 7.53 -43.36 -11.86
N ALA A 641 8.64 -43.64 -11.17
CA ALA A 641 9.38 -42.65 -10.41
C ALA A 641 9.81 -41.47 -11.28
N ASP A 642 10.44 -41.71 -12.44
CA ASP A 642 10.86 -40.66 -13.39
C ASP A 642 9.68 -39.88 -13.98
N PHE A 643 8.51 -40.51 -14.09
CA PHE A 643 7.32 -39.86 -14.64
C PHE A 643 6.63 -38.92 -13.63
N TYR A 644 6.61 -39.30 -12.35
CA TYR A 644 5.87 -38.58 -11.30
C TYR A 644 6.75 -37.73 -10.39
N ALA A 645 8.01 -38.08 -10.19
CA ALA A 645 8.92 -37.34 -9.31
C ALA A 645 9.31 -36.02 -9.96
N TYR A 646 9.42 -35.00 -9.11
CA TYR A 646 9.87 -33.67 -9.47
C TYR A 646 11.25 -33.42 -8.85
N ASP A 647 12.31 -33.67 -9.64
CA ASP A 647 13.70 -33.65 -9.18
C ASP A 647 14.40 -32.29 -9.36
N SER A 648 13.70 -31.26 -9.85
CA SER A 648 14.28 -29.92 -10.03
C SER A 648 14.45 -29.14 -8.71
N LEU A 649 14.39 -29.81 -7.56
CA LEU A 649 14.36 -29.24 -6.20
C LEU A 649 15.66 -29.45 -5.43
#